data_AF-A0A6A5A411-F1
#
_entry.id   AF-A0A6A5A411-F1
#
_cell.length_a   1.000
_cell.length_b   1.000
_cell.length_c   1.000
_cell.angle_alpha   90.00
_cell.angle_beta   90.00
_cell.angle_gamma   90.00
#
_symmetry.space_group_name_H-M   'P 1'
#
loop_
_entity.id
_entity.type
_entity.pdbx_description
1 polymer ?
#
loop_
_entity_poly.entity_id
_entity_poly.type
_entity_poly.pdbx_seq_one_letter_code
_entity_poly.pdbx_strand_id
1 'polypeptide(L)'
;SAALEFFKEQGIRIADAVDANRGQKRVAKDAMSSLLKAGLARQANIFCLPETTALERARTLVAAGYWTIGHHGPHCPVAGPSHRSTDPLDSQLCVAYRGRVYTPSDVAAFTAAPWSFASKSTLPTVPGVAVAVLGGPCSGQTTVAKGLCAKFGAVYISPHSAFQWVYACQRGTTLWAPVKDFKSNCDTVEFDLSLVTDALLLQVLVARIRSFECQQRGWVVDGFPSNVAQWTAWENVGDVLPSSVVWLEGSPYTLLAHAAQVHGATSLALLKRIKTWQAARVALLVAMTQTYGAGFVHCLSVDGNSAWKVVAHAQQVIGHVVDATSKYWQALASHRPAPTFNIRLAQSQVQLHPTIATYCPVGLAVQRAVRGHVLDRELLVEYQSFQYYLGHPDNMASFLANPGKTLAAATAVQPPLARDVGPGTLLCHGHIVALGFQGYCPVTYKDGHGPSDWSSIRKGCPYILAALHQTIYCFVDHAAKQRFLVEPLLYASQQLPAKLPPLVDAAPLNVTIPGRLEQALTRATEEAMVALGAERFKFPFVSAQASAVVYVALFLKSKKKFSNQQHHDSPRQVQALLQNFMDDCRLGQEIKELTAPVGSAVKGVRSMREKGDGSDVQAKNARFDVLVATPHAVFRAYATRGLEK
;
A
#
# COMPACT_ATOMS: atom_id res chain seq x y z
N SER A 1 -41.89 58.95 19.70
CA SER A 1 -43.01 58.06 19.28
C SER A 1 -43.14 58.03 17.77
N ALA A 2 -43.31 59.17 17.09
CA ALA A 2 -43.51 59.25 15.63
C ALA A 2 -42.43 58.52 14.78
N ALA A 3 -41.15 58.63 15.13
CA ALA A 3 -40.08 57.91 14.42
C ALA A 3 -40.15 56.37 14.59
N LEU A 4 -40.63 55.89 15.75
CA LEU A 4 -40.79 54.45 16.00
C LEU A 4 -42.01 53.89 15.26
N GLU A 5 -43.06 54.70 15.12
CA GLU A 5 -44.23 54.35 14.29
C GLU A 5 -43.86 54.28 12.82
N PHE A 6 -43.09 55.24 12.30
CA PHE A 6 -42.53 55.20 10.94
C PHE A 6 -41.72 53.93 10.66
N PHE A 7 -40.86 53.51 11.59
CA PHE A 7 -40.09 52.26 11.42
C PHE A 7 -40.98 51.01 11.48
N LYS A 8 -42.06 51.00 12.27
CA LYS A 8 -43.04 49.91 12.28
C LYS A 8 -43.81 49.83 10.96
N GLU A 9 -44.18 50.97 10.37
CA GLU A 9 -44.83 51.04 9.05
C GLU A 9 -43.92 50.51 7.92
N GLN A 10 -42.60 50.66 8.05
CA GLN A 10 -41.60 50.09 7.13
C GLN A 10 -41.26 48.61 7.42
N GLY A 11 -41.98 47.95 8.34
CA GLY A 11 -41.76 46.53 8.68
C GLY A 11 -40.49 46.26 9.50
N ILE A 12 -39.84 47.29 10.04
CA ILE A 12 -38.62 47.15 10.84
C ILE A 12 -39.00 46.74 12.27
N ARG A 13 -38.47 45.61 12.73
CA ARG A 13 -38.70 45.11 14.10
C ARG A 13 -37.89 45.94 15.10
N ILE A 14 -38.60 46.59 16.02
CA ILE A 14 -38.02 47.41 17.09
C ILE A 14 -37.98 46.57 18.37
N ALA A 15 -36.81 46.47 19.00
CA ALA A 15 -36.63 45.77 20.28
C ALA A 15 -37.20 46.58 21.47
N ASP A 16 -37.45 45.91 22.59
CA ASP A 16 -38.00 46.55 23.79
C ASP A 16 -37.05 47.63 24.34
N ALA A 17 -37.62 48.70 24.88
CA ALA A 17 -36.87 49.84 25.43
C ALA A 17 -35.97 49.39 26.60
N VAL A 18 -34.72 49.89 26.62
CA VAL A 18 -33.73 49.57 27.65
C VAL A 18 -33.50 50.81 28.53
N ASP A 19 -33.52 50.61 29.85
CA ASP A 19 -33.30 51.68 30.83
C ASP A 19 -31.83 52.13 30.83
N ALA A 20 -31.59 53.32 30.29
CA ALA A 20 -30.25 53.90 30.11
C ALA A 20 -29.63 54.46 31.41
N ASN A 21 -30.38 54.53 32.51
CA ASN A 21 -29.91 55.10 33.78
C ASN A 21 -29.06 54.11 34.61
N ARG A 22 -28.83 52.90 34.10
CA ARG A 22 -28.03 51.87 34.77
C ARG A 22 -26.55 51.96 34.35
N GLY A 23 -25.66 51.35 35.13
CA GLY A 23 -24.23 51.28 34.77
C GLY A 23 -24.02 50.65 33.39
N GLN A 24 -23.08 51.20 32.61
CA GLN A 24 -22.87 50.88 31.18
C GLN A 24 -22.82 49.37 30.86
N LYS A 25 -22.15 48.56 31.69
CA LYS A 25 -22.08 47.10 31.51
C LYS A 25 -23.43 46.40 31.65
N ARG A 26 -24.31 46.90 32.52
CA ARG A 26 -25.67 46.36 32.71
C ARG A 26 -26.60 46.78 31.57
N VAL A 27 -26.51 48.03 31.12
CA VAL A 27 -27.26 48.52 29.95
C VAL A 27 -26.89 47.70 28.71
N ALA A 28 -25.60 47.46 28.47
CA ALA A 28 -25.14 46.62 27.35
C ALA A 28 -25.67 45.18 27.45
N LYS A 29 -25.66 44.59 28.66
CA LYS A 29 -26.20 43.24 28.89
C LYS A 29 -27.72 43.17 28.68
N ASP A 30 -28.46 44.15 29.20
CA ASP A 30 -29.91 44.22 29.10
C ASP A 30 -30.32 44.48 27.64
N ALA A 31 -29.63 45.39 26.93
CA ALA A 31 -29.82 45.62 25.50
C ALA A 31 -29.52 44.37 24.66
N MET A 32 -28.41 43.69 24.93
CA MET A 32 -28.08 42.46 24.22
C MET A 32 -29.12 41.36 24.51
N SER A 33 -29.64 41.26 25.74
CA SER A 33 -30.71 40.33 26.08
C SER A 33 -32.05 40.64 25.41
N SER A 34 -32.42 41.92 25.28
CA SER A 34 -33.61 42.39 24.59
C SER A 34 -33.53 42.10 23.08
N LEU A 35 -32.38 42.38 22.47
CA LEU A 35 -32.09 42.06 21.08
C LEU A 35 -32.11 40.54 20.81
N LEU A 36 -31.55 39.73 21.71
CA LEU A 36 -31.58 38.27 21.62
C LEU A 36 -33.03 37.73 21.72
N LYS A 37 -33.86 38.28 22.63
CA LYS A 37 -35.30 37.94 22.74
C LYS A 37 -36.11 38.35 21.50
N ALA A 38 -35.78 39.49 20.90
CA ALA A 38 -36.38 39.98 19.66
C ALA A 38 -36.01 39.14 18.40
N GLY A 39 -35.18 38.11 18.56
CA GLY A 39 -34.90 37.11 17.53
C GLY A 39 -33.56 37.27 16.80
N LEU A 40 -32.72 38.25 17.17
CA LEU A 40 -31.38 38.40 16.58
C LEU A 40 -30.48 37.17 16.79
N ALA A 41 -30.70 36.42 17.88
CA ALA A 41 -29.99 35.16 18.14
C ALA A 41 -30.33 34.04 17.14
N ARG A 42 -31.54 34.08 16.55
CA ARG A 42 -32.06 33.04 15.65
C ARG A 42 -31.76 33.35 14.17
N GLN A 43 -31.33 34.56 13.87
CA GLN A 43 -30.93 35.00 12.54
C GLN A 43 -29.40 35.11 12.46
N ALA A 44 -28.73 34.02 12.10
CA ALA A 44 -27.28 34.01 11.91
C ALA A 44 -26.80 34.95 10.77
N ASN A 45 -27.71 35.58 10.02
CA ASN A 45 -27.43 36.75 9.19
C ASN A 45 -28.74 37.48 8.84
N ILE A 46 -28.80 38.79 9.05
CA ILE A 46 -29.98 39.65 8.80
C ILE A 46 -30.23 39.80 7.28
N PHE A 47 -29.20 39.60 6.45
CA PHE A 47 -29.24 39.78 4.99
C PHE A 47 -29.65 38.52 4.21
N CYS A 48 -29.90 37.39 4.87
CA CYS A 48 -30.28 36.14 4.20
C CYS A 48 -31.66 35.71 4.68
N LEU A 49 -32.71 36.27 4.10
CA LEU A 49 -34.08 35.84 4.37
C LEU A 49 -34.36 34.53 3.61
N PRO A 50 -35.00 33.54 4.26
CA PRO A 50 -35.50 32.36 3.55
C PRO A 50 -36.69 32.75 2.65
N GLU A 51 -36.68 32.31 1.40
CA GLU A 51 -37.76 32.52 0.43
C GLU A 51 -38.53 31.20 0.23
N THR A 52 -39.84 31.21 0.49
CA THR A 52 -40.71 30.05 0.22
C THR A 52 -41.14 30.06 -1.24
N THR A 53 -40.86 28.99 -1.97
CA THR A 53 -41.18 28.85 -3.39
C THR A 53 -41.85 27.52 -3.71
N ALA A 54 -42.59 27.46 -4.82
CA ALA A 54 -43.19 26.23 -5.30
C ALA A 54 -42.13 25.28 -5.89
N LEU A 55 -42.33 23.97 -5.71
CA LEU A 55 -41.38 22.94 -6.13
C LEU A 55 -41.07 22.99 -7.64
N GLU A 56 -42.07 23.25 -8.47
CA GLU A 56 -41.89 23.35 -9.94
C GLU A 56 -40.96 24.51 -10.33
N ARG A 57 -41.14 25.68 -9.69
CA ARG A 57 -40.29 26.85 -9.92
C ARG A 57 -38.87 26.62 -9.40
N ALA A 58 -38.71 25.93 -8.28
CA ALA A 58 -37.38 25.57 -7.80
C ALA A 58 -36.68 24.57 -8.75
N ARG A 59 -37.41 23.60 -9.33
CA ARG A 59 -36.85 22.67 -10.32
C ARG A 59 -36.31 23.39 -11.55
N THR A 60 -37.04 24.37 -12.09
CA THR A 60 -36.58 25.14 -13.25
C THR A 60 -35.36 25.99 -12.93
N LEU A 61 -35.31 26.60 -11.74
CA LEU A 61 -34.18 27.42 -11.29
C LEU A 61 -32.94 26.60 -10.95
N VAL A 62 -33.11 25.38 -10.41
CA VAL A 62 -32.02 24.43 -10.20
C VAL A 62 -31.49 23.89 -11.54
N ALA A 63 -32.38 23.56 -12.48
CA ALA A 63 -31.99 23.12 -13.83
C ALA A 63 -31.25 24.21 -14.61
N ALA A 64 -31.62 25.47 -14.41
CA ALA A 64 -30.93 26.62 -14.99
C ALA A 64 -29.68 27.08 -14.21
N GLY A 65 -29.34 26.40 -13.10
CA GLY A 65 -28.13 26.65 -12.31
C GLY A 65 -28.17 27.88 -11.40
N TYR A 66 -29.31 28.55 -11.26
CA TYR A 66 -29.47 29.71 -10.38
C TYR A 66 -29.46 29.31 -8.90
N TRP A 67 -30.00 28.13 -8.58
CA TRP A 67 -30.02 27.59 -7.23
C TRP A 67 -29.39 26.19 -7.16
N THR A 68 -28.79 25.90 -6.02
CA THR A 68 -28.19 24.58 -5.73
C THR A 68 -29.09 23.78 -4.79
N ILE A 69 -29.04 22.46 -4.85
CA ILE A 69 -29.75 21.63 -3.87
C ILE A 69 -29.06 21.81 -2.50
N GLY A 70 -29.85 21.99 -1.44
CA GLY A 70 -29.36 22.15 -0.08
C GLY A 70 -28.59 20.93 0.43
N HIS A 71 -27.82 21.11 1.51
CA HIS A 71 -26.96 20.08 2.10
C HIS A 71 -27.69 18.79 2.52
N HIS A 72 -29.01 18.85 2.65
CA HIS A 72 -29.88 17.74 3.03
C HIS A 72 -30.39 16.92 1.82
N GLY A 73 -30.11 17.34 0.58
CA GLY A 73 -30.59 16.64 -0.61
C GLY A 73 -32.12 16.58 -0.71
N PRO A 74 -32.72 15.44 -1.07
CA PRO A 74 -34.18 15.24 -1.08
C PRO A 74 -34.76 14.95 0.32
N HIS A 75 -33.95 15.01 1.39
CA HIS A 75 -34.39 14.70 2.74
C HIS A 75 -34.89 15.93 3.48
N CYS A 76 -35.80 15.68 4.42
CA CYS A 76 -36.38 16.73 5.24
C CYS A 76 -35.37 17.26 6.28
N PRO A 77 -35.02 18.56 6.28
CA PRO A 77 -34.17 19.17 7.31
C PRO A 77 -34.79 19.23 8.72
N VAL A 78 -36.12 19.08 8.85
CA VAL A 78 -36.85 19.26 10.14
C VAL A 78 -37.22 17.93 10.82
N ALA A 79 -37.68 16.92 10.08
CA ALA A 79 -38.21 15.66 10.63
C ALA A 79 -37.14 14.61 10.99
N GLY A 80 -35.86 14.84 10.67
CA GLY A 80 -34.79 13.91 11.00
C GLY A 80 -34.77 12.61 10.15
N PRO A 81 -33.90 11.65 10.51
CA PRO A 81 -33.38 10.60 9.61
C PRO A 81 -34.36 9.52 9.14
N SER A 82 -35.53 9.37 9.76
CA SER A 82 -36.51 8.32 9.39
C SER A 82 -37.51 8.73 8.30
N HIS A 83 -37.55 10.01 7.94
CA HIS A 83 -38.46 10.53 6.92
C HIS A 83 -37.66 10.76 5.62
N ARG A 84 -37.60 9.74 4.75
CA ARG A 84 -37.56 10.04 3.30
C ARG A 84 -38.75 10.97 3.09
N SER A 85 -38.59 12.10 2.42
CA SER A 85 -39.78 12.78 1.90
C SER A 85 -40.43 11.76 0.97
N THR A 86 -41.40 11.02 1.51
CA THR A 86 -42.19 10.03 0.79
C THR A 86 -42.92 10.85 -0.24
N ASP A 87 -42.53 10.61 -1.48
CA ASP A 87 -42.90 11.30 -2.70
C ASP A 87 -42.58 12.80 -2.80
N PRO A 88 -41.80 13.23 -3.82
CA PRO A 88 -41.67 14.63 -4.22
C PRO A 88 -42.97 15.21 -4.82
N LEU A 89 -44.12 14.61 -4.53
CA LEU A 89 -45.46 15.00 -4.98
C LEU A 89 -46.34 15.54 -3.84
N ASP A 90 -46.05 15.25 -2.56
CA ASP A 90 -46.95 15.64 -1.45
C ASP A 90 -46.64 16.99 -0.81
N SER A 91 -45.38 17.46 -0.85
CA SER A 91 -45.03 18.81 -0.39
C SER A 91 -44.78 19.74 -1.57
N GLN A 92 -45.81 20.49 -1.99
CA GLN A 92 -45.76 21.45 -3.11
C GLN A 92 -44.84 22.68 -2.85
N LEU A 93 -44.22 22.79 -1.68
CA LEU A 93 -43.46 23.96 -1.23
C LEU A 93 -42.03 23.61 -0.80
N CYS A 94 -41.08 24.45 -1.19
CA CYS A 94 -39.68 24.39 -0.81
C CYS A 94 -39.19 25.75 -0.29
N VAL A 95 -38.09 25.75 0.46
CA VAL A 95 -37.48 26.96 1.02
C VAL A 95 -36.10 27.20 0.41
N ALA A 96 -35.93 28.31 -0.28
CA ALA A 96 -34.65 28.80 -0.76
C ALA A 96 -33.97 29.62 0.35
N TYR A 97 -32.75 29.25 0.73
CA TYR A 97 -31.96 29.94 1.73
C TYR A 97 -30.48 29.90 1.33
N ARG A 98 -29.85 31.08 1.17
CA ARG A 98 -28.44 31.24 0.74
C ARG A 98 -28.10 30.56 -0.60
N GLY A 99 -28.95 30.75 -1.61
CA GLY A 99 -28.75 30.16 -2.94
C GLY A 99 -28.91 28.64 -3.00
N ARG A 100 -29.51 28.06 -1.95
CA ARG A 100 -29.76 26.63 -1.81
C ARG A 100 -31.23 26.35 -1.54
N VAL A 101 -31.78 25.29 -2.12
CA VAL A 101 -33.17 24.87 -1.94
C VAL A 101 -33.27 23.71 -0.94
N TYR A 102 -34.21 23.83 0.00
CA TYR A 102 -34.51 22.83 1.03
C TYR A 102 -35.98 22.42 0.95
N THR A 103 -36.30 21.15 1.24
CA THR A 103 -37.67 20.61 1.28
C THR A 103 -38.05 20.20 2.70
N PRO A 104 -38.33 21.16 3.61
CA PRO A 104 -38.80 20.88 4.96
C PRO A 104 -40.23 20.33 4.96
N SER A 105 -40.52 19.41 5.87
CA SER A 105 -41.89 18.93 6.15
C SER A 105 -42.70 20.00 6.87
N ASP A 106 -42.02 20.78 7.72
CA ASP A 106 -42.56 21.97 8.38
C ASP A 106 -41.79 23.21 7.90
N VAL A 107 -42.40 23.90 6.92
CA VAL A 107 -41.89 25.15 6.34
C VAL A 107 -41.83 26.27 7.38
N ALA A 108 -42.76 26.31 8.34
CA ALA A 108 -42.82 27.36 9.36
C ALA A 108 -41.68 27.22 10.37
N ALA A 109 -41.38 25.99 10.81
CA ALA A 109 -40.23 25.74 11.69
C ALA A 109 -38.90 26.09 11.00
N PHE A 110 -38.74 25.71 9.73
CA PHE A 110 -37.51 25.99 8.99
C PHE A 110 -37.33 27.49 8.75
N THR A 111 -38.38 28.22 8.35
CA THR A 111 -38.31 29.67 8.12
C THR A 111 -38.05 30.46 9.42
N ALA A 112 -38.52 29.97 10.57
CA ALA A 112 -38.29 30.60 11.88
C ALA A 112 -36.83 30.50 12.36
N ALA A 113 -36.11 29.43 12.01
CA ALA A 113 -34.70 29.26 12.39
C ALA A 113 -33.89 28.48 11.31
N PRO A 114 -33.69 29.07 10.11
CA PRO A 114 -33.15 28.34 8.94
C PRO A 114 -31.76 27.77 9.20
N TRP A 115 -30.91 28.54 9.89
CA TRP A 115 -29.55 28.13 10.20
C TRP A 115 -29.49 26.90 11.12
N SER A 116 -30.39 26.79 12.09
CA SER A 116 -30.39 25.67 13.04
C SER A 116 -30.66 24.31 12.38
N PHE A 117 -31.34 24.33 11.23
CA PHE A 117 -31.62 23.16 10.42
C PHE A 117 -30.58 23.01 9.30
N ALA A 118 -30.30 24.08 8.54
CA ALA A 118 -29.34 24.07 7.43
C ALA A 118 -27.88 23.78 7.84
N SER A 119 -27.50 24.07 9.08
CA SER A 119 -26.16 23.74 9.62
C SER A 119 -26.06 22.32 10.16
N LYS A 120 -27.20 21.65 10.42
CA LYS A 120 -27.21 20.25 10.82
C LYS A 120 -26.98 19.41 9.59
N SER A 121 -26.22 18.34 9.77
CA SER A 121 -26.14 17.30 8.76
C SER A 121 -27.32 16.36 8.94
N THR A 122 -28.27 16.31 8.01
CA THR A 122 -29.18 15.14 7.95
C THR A 122 -28.50 13.99 7.26
N LEU A 123 -29.14 12.82 7.24
CA LEU A 123 -28.66 11.68 6.47
C LEU A 123 -28.24 12.13 5.05
N PRO A 124 -27.12 11.57 4.59
CA PRO A 124 -26.48 12.04 3.38
C PRO A 124 -27.42 11.89 2.20
N THR A 125 -27.45 12.91 1.34
CA THR A 125 -27.97 12.79 -0.03
C THR A 125 -27.29 11.57 -0.63
N VAL A 126 -28.00 10.44 -0.76
CA VAL A 126 -27.39 9.25 -1.33
C VAL A 126 -26.94 9.65 -2.73
N PRO A 127 -25.62 9.70 -3.00
CA PRO A 127 -25.16 9.98 -4.34
C PRO A 127 -25.73 8.89 -5.24
N GLY A 128 -26.21 9.27 -6.42
CA GLY A 128 -26.70 8.30 -7.38
C GLY A 128 -25.65 7.20 -7.59
N VAL A 129 -26.06 5.95 -7.42
CA VAL A 129 -25.17 4.80 -7.65
C VAL A 129 -24.74 4.80 -9.11
N ALA A 130 -23.44 4.71 -9.40
CA ALA A 130 -22.92 4.64 -10.77
C ALA A 130 -22.13 3.34 -10.95
N VAL A 131 -22.77 2.30 -11.45
CA VAL A 131 -22.19 0.94 -11.47
C VAL A 131 -22.29 0.31 -12.86
N ALA A 132 -21.25 -0.41 -13.27
CA ALA A 132 -21.31 -1.30 -14.43
C ALA A 132 -21.30 -2.77 -13.97
N VAL A 133 -22.18 -3.60 -14.54
CA VAL A 133 -22.26 -5.04 -14.26
C VAL A 133 -21.75 -5.82 -15.47
N LEU A 134 -20.68 -6.57 -15.27
CA LEU A 134 -19.92 -7.30 -16.29
C LEU A 134 -19.83 -8.78 -15.96
N GLY A 135 -19.53 -9.62 -16.95
CA GLY A 135 -19.62 -11.07 -16.84
C GLY A 135 -19.80 -11.79 -18.18
N GLY A 136 -19.69 -13.11 -18.15
CA GLY A 136 -19.93 -13.94 -19.34
C GLY A 136 -21.41 -13.99 -19.72
N PRO A 137 -21.76 -14.41 -20.95
CA PRO A 137 -23.15 -14.65 -21.31
C PRO A 137 -23.75 -15.72 -20.39
N CYS A 138 -25.02 -15.57 -20.01
CA CYS A 138 -25.72 -16.45 -19.06
C CYS A 138 -25.16 -16.47 -17.63
N SER A 139 -24.30 -15.52 -17.24
CA SER A 139 -23.82 -15.36 -15.86
C SER A 139 -24.84 -14.69 -14.91
N GLY A 140 -25.95 -14.15 -15.44
CA GLY A 140 -26.97 -13.47 -14.64
C GLY A 140 -26.77 -11.96 -14.47
N GLN A 141 -25.95 -11.32 -15.32
CA GLN A 141 -25.69 -9.87 -15.31
C GLN A 141 -26.97 -9.04 -15.20
N THR A 142 -27.94 -9.30 -16.08
CA THR A 142 -29.21 -8.57 -16.10
C THR A 142 -29.99 -8.70 -14.79
N THR A 143 -29.96 -9.88 -14.17
CA THR A 143 -30.61 -10.12 -12.88
C THR A 143 -29.93 -9.33 -11.77
N VAL A 144 -28.59 -9.31 -11.76
CA VAL A 144 -27.79 -8.51 -10.80
C VAL A 144 -28.00 -7.01 -11.01
N ALA A 145 -27.95 -6.54 -12.25
CA ALA A 145 -28.16 -5.13 -12.59
C ALA A 145 -29.55 -4.64 -12.16
N LYS A 146 -30.61 -5.39 -12.47
CA LYS A 146 -31.97 -5.07 -12.03
C LYS A 146 -32.11 -5.13 -10.50
N GLY A 147 -31.47 -6.11 -9.85
CA GLY A 147 -31.44 -6.22 -8.39
C GLY A 147 -30.76 -5.03 -7.71
N LEU A 148 -29.69 -4.49 -8.29
CA LEU A 148 -29.04 -3.28 -7.82
C LEU A 148 -29.93 -2.04 -8.03
N CYS A 149 -30.55 -1.89 -9.20
CA CYS A 149 -31.51 -0.82 -9.46
C CYS A 149 -32.67 -0.82 -8.46
N ALA A 150 -33.24 -1.98 -8.17
CA ALA A 150 -34.35 -2.12 -7.21
C ALA A 150 -33.95 -1.72 -5.79
N LYS A 151 -32.74 -2.09 -5.33
CA LYS A 151 -32.25 -1.74 -3.99
C LYS A 151 -31.93 -0.26 -3.83
N PHE A 152 -31.27 0.33 -4.83
CA PHE A 152 -30.74 1.70 -4.71
C PHE A 152 -31.60 2.76 -5.41
N GLY A 153 -32.66 2.38 -6.12
CA GLY A 153 -33.52 3.29 -6.88
C GLY A 153 -32.87 3.85 -8.15
N ALA A 154 -31.78 3.23 -8.62
CA ALA A 154 -31.00 3.66 -9.78
C ALA A 154 -31.68 3.30 -11.12
N VAL A 155 -31.34 4.02 -12.19
CA VAL A 155 -31.85 3.76 -13.54
C VAL A 155 -31.15 2.56 -14.16
N TYR A 156 -31.91 1.57 -14.62
CA TYR A 156 -31.37 0.45 -15.40
C TYR A 156 -31.03 0.90 -16.82
N ILE A 157 -29.82 0.61 -17.28
CA ILE A 157 -29.34 0.93 -18.63
C ILE A 157 -28.76 -0.32 -19.27
N SER A 158 -29.45 -0.85 -20.28
CA SER A 158 -28.87 -1.78 -21.26
C SER A 158 -28.64 -1.07 -22.60
N PRO A 159 -27.75 -1.59 -23.47
CA PRO A 159 -27.60 -1.10 -24.85
C PRO A 159 -28.94 -0.90 -25.56
N HIS A 160 -29.83 -1.90 -25.53
CA HIS A 160 -31.16 -1.81 -26.15
C HIS A 160 -32.02 -0.70 -25.56
N SER A 161 -32.09 -0.60 -24.22
CA SER A 161 -32.89 0.45 -23.56
C SER A 161 -32.37 1.87 -23.83
N ALA A 162 -31.05 2.03 -24.00
CA ALA A 162 -30.44 3.31 -24.30
C ALA A 162 -30.77 3.75 -25.74
N PHE A 163 -30.73 2.83 -26.70
CA PHE A 163 -31.17 3.08 -28.09
C PHE A 163 -32.65 3.45 -28.16
N GLN A 164 -33.51 2.69 -27.47
CA GLN A 164 -34.94 3.00 -27.36
C GLN A 164 -35.17 4.40 -26.77
N TRP A 165 -34.44 4.76 -25.72
CA TRP A 165 -34.54 6.09 -25.10
C TRP A 165 -34.07 7.21 -26.04
N VAL A 166 -32.93 7.07 -26.73
CA VAL A 166 -32.45 8.09 -27.69
C VAL A 166 -33.46 8.26 -28.82
N TYR A 167 -33.99 7.17 -29.37
CA TYR A 167 -34.98 7.21 -30.44
C TYR A 167 -36.29 7.92 -30.01
N ALA A 168 -36.73 7.69 -28.78
CA ALA A 168 -37.95 8.29 -28.22
C ALA A 168 -37.76 9.75 -27.80
N CYS A 169 -36.64 10.08 -27.15
CA CYS A 169 -36.47 11.33 -26.41
C CYS A 169 -35.51 12.34 -27.03
N GLN A 170 -34.68 11.96 -28.02
CA GLN A 170 -33.66 12.85 -28.61
C GLN A 170 -33.92 13.18 -30.09
N ARG A 171 -35.19 13.18 -30.53
CA ARG A 171 -35.55 13.55 -31.90
C ARG A 171 -34.98 14.93 -32.27
N GLY A 172 -34.38 15.03 -33.46
CA GLY A 172 -33.77 16.27 -33.96
C GLY A 172 -32.33 16.54 -33.49
N THR A 173 -31.74 15.65 -32.69
CA THR A 173 -30.30 15.72 -32.36
C THR A 173 -29.44 15.01 -33.42
N THR A 174 -28.15 15.34 -33.46
CA THR A 174 -27.17 14.68 -34.35
C THR A 174 -27.02 13.18 -34.08
N LEU A 175 -27.24 12.75 -32.84
CA LEU A 175 -27.17 11.33 -32.44
C LEU A 175 -28.40 10.53 -32.88
N TRP A 176 -29.54 11.18 -33.07
CA TRP A 176 -30.79 10.51 -33.41
C TRP A 176 -30.82 9.97 -34.85
N ALA A 177 -30.25 10.71 -35.80
CA ALA A 177 -30.19 10.30 -37.20
C ALA A 177 -29.52 8.92 -37.39
N PRO A 178 -28.29 8.67 -36.93
CA PRO A 178 -27.68 7.36 -37.06
C PRO A 178 -28.43 6.28 -36.28
N VAL A 179 -29.01 6.59 -35.11
CA VAL A 179 -29.82 5.61 -34.34
C VAL A 179 -31.08 5.20 -35.09
N LYS A 180 -31.71 6.11 -35.83
CA LYS A 180 -32.90 5.84 -36.64
C LYS A 180 -32.61 4.81 -37.73
N ASP A 181 -31.44 4.87 -38.35
CA ASP A 181 -31.05 4.01 -39.48
C ASP A 181 -30.91 2.53 -39.08
N PHE A 182 -30.67 2.25 -37.79
CA PHE A 182 -30.56 0.88 -37.25
C PHE A 182 -31.88 0.28 -36.74
N LYS A 183 -33.02 0.96 -36.93
CA LYS A 183 -34.33 0.41 -36.55
C LYS A 183 -34.80 -0.60 -37.60
N SER A 184 -34.91 -1.87 -37.22
CA SER A 184 -35.45 -2.92 -38.10
C SER A 184 -36.98 -2.81 -38.19
N ASN A 185 -37.50 -2.49 -39.38
CA ASN A 185 -38.92 -2.30 -39.73
C ASN A 185 -39.69 -1.26 -38.88
N CYS A 186 -40.75 -0.66 -39.45
CA CYS A 186 -41.45 0.48 -38.84
C CYS A 186 -42.13 0.15 -37.50
N ASP A 187 -42.55 -1.11 -37.31
CA ASP A 187 -43.51 -1.52 -36.27
C ASP A 187 -42.91 -2.21 -35.04
N THR A 188 -41.66 -2.66 -35.08
CA THR A 188 -40.98 -3.31 -33.93
C THR A 188 -40.10 -2.32 -33.15
N VAL A 189 -40.07 -2.49 -31.82
CA VAL A 189 -39.29 -1.67 -30.86
C VAL A 189 -37.86 -2.21 -30.67
N GLU A 190 -37.42 -3.12 -31.54
CA GLU A 190 -36.14 -3.80 -31.45
C GLU A 190 -35.12 -3.17 -32.41
N PHE A 191 -33.89 -3.03 -31.93
CA PHE A 191 -32.74 -2.51 -32.68
C PHE A 191 -31.76 -3.67 -32.89
N ASP A 192 -31.30 -3.85 -34.12
CA ASP A 192 -30.24 -4.83 -34.38
C ASP A 192 -28.88 -4.23 -33.98
N LEU A 193 -28.50 -4.47 -32.74
CA LEU A 193 -27.24 -3.99 -32.18
C LEU A 193 -26.00 -4.74 -32.72
N SER A 194 -26.18 -5.82 -33.49
CA SER A 194 -25.03 -6.58 -34.04
C SER A 194 -24.24 -5.82 -35.10
N LEU A 195 -24.90 -4.85 -35.76
CA LEU A 195 -24.32 -4.01 -36.81
C LEU A 195 -23.84 -2.64 -36.29
N VAL A 196 -24.06 -2.34 -35.01
CA VAL A 196 -23.72 -1.05 -34.40
C VAL A 196 -22.22 -1.00 -34.08
N THR A 197 -21.58 0.10 -34.44
CA THR A 197 -20.17 0.33 -34.09
C THR A 197 -20.00 0.66 -32.61
N ASP A 198 -18.89 0.24 -32.01
CA ASP A 198 -18.57 0.52 -30.60
C ASP A 198 -18.60 2.01 -30.27
N ALA A 199 -18.21 2.87 -31.22
CA ALA A 199 -18.24 4.32 -31.08
C ALA A 199 -19.67 4.87 -30.94
N LEU A 200 -20.61 4.43 -31.80
CA LEU A 200 -22.01 4.87 -31.73
C LEU A 200 -22.66 4.33 -30.45
N LEU A 201 -22.40 3.07 -30.10
CA LEU A 201 -22.90 2.46 -28.86
C LEU A 201 -22.48 3.27 -27.63
N LEU A 202 -21.20 3.63 -27.53
CA LEU A 202 -20.69 4.45 -26.43
C LEU A 202 -21.35 5.83 -26.39
N GLN A 203 -21.54 6.49 -27.55
CA GLN A 203 -22.22 7.79 -27.61
C GLN A 203 -23.66 7.72 -27.09
N VAL A 204 -24.41 6.68 -27.46
CA VAL A 204 -25.78 6.43 -26.99
C VAL A 204 -25.82 6.18 -25.49
N LEU A 205 -24.91 5.34 -24.97
CA LEU A 205 -24.83 5.07 -23.53
C LEU A 205 -24.48 6.33 -22.73
N VAL A 206 -23.47 7.09 -23.17
CA VAL A 206 -23.07 8.36 -22.53
C VAL A 206 -24.22 9.36 -22.54
N ALA A 207 -24.96 9.48 -23.64
CA ALA A 207 -26.14 10.34 -23.73
C ALA A 207 -27.23 9.92 -22.73
N ARG A 208 -27.50 8.61 -22.59
CA ARG A 208 -28.46 8.10 -21.58
C ARG A 208 -27.98 8.35 -20.16
N ILE A 209 -26.70 8.14 -19.86
CA ILE A 209 -26.14 8.37 -18.52
C ILE A 209 -26.20 9.87 -18.14
N ARG A 210 -26.01 10.77 -19.12
CA ARG A 210 -26.14 12.22 -18.92
C ARG A 210 -27.57 12.72 -18.79
N SER A 211 -28.58 11.86 -19.01
CA SER A 211 -29.97 12.24 -18.84
C SER A 211 -30.29 12.61 -17.37
N PHE A 212 -31.23 13.54 -17.20
CA PHE A 212 -31.60 14.08 -15.88
C PHE A 212 -31.94 12.98 -14.85
N GLU A 213 -32.69 11.95 -15.25
CA GLU A 213 -33.06 10.85 -14.36
C GLU A 213 -31.86 10.08 -13.82
N CYS A 214 -30.86 9.83 -14.67
CA CYS A 214 -29.63 9.11 -14.32
C CYS A 214 -28.72 9.96 -13.42
N GLN A 215 -28.68 11.27 -13.64
CA GLN A 215 -27.94 12.20 -12.78
C GLN A 215 -28.59 12.33 -11.40
N GLN A 216 -29.92 12.30 -11.34
CA GLN A 216 -30.65 12.44 -10.07
C GLN A 216 -30.64 11.14 -9.24
N ARG A 217 -30.85 9.98 -9.88
CA ARG A 217 -31.04 8.70 -9.18
C ARG A 217 -29.82 7.77 -9.22
N GLY A 218 -28.84 8.08 -10.06
CA GLY A 218 -27.80 7.14 -10.44
C GLY A 218 -28.26 6.17 -11.53
N TRP A 219 -27.35 5.32 -11.96
CA TRP A 219 -27.48 4.41 -13.08
C TRP A 219 -26.71 3.11 -12.87
N VAL A 220 -27.23 2.02 -13.43
CA VAL A 220 -26.55 0.72 -13.53
C VAL A 220 -26.52 0.29 -14.98
N VAL A 221 -25.31 0.16 -15.55
CA VAL A 221 -25.10 -0.30 -16.92
C VAL A 221 -24.94 -1.81 -16.95
N ASP A 222 -25.70 -2.48 -17.79
CA ASP A 222 -25.72 -3.94 -17.98
C ASP A 222 -24.97 -4.33 -19.26
N GLY A 223 -23.90 -5.13 -19.10
CA GLY A 223 -23.22 -5.79 -20.22
C GLY A 223 -22.31 -4.90 -21.08
N PHE A 224 -21.94 -3.70 -20.61
CA PHE A 224 -20.97 -2.82 -21.27
C PHE A 224 -19.94 -2.29 -20.25
N PRO A 225 -18.63 -2.31 -20.57
CA PRO A 225 -18.01 -2.79 -21.81
C PRO A 225 -17.85 -4.32 -21.86
N SER A 226 -17.73 -4.85 -23.07
CA SER A 226 -17.54 -6.29 -23.35
C SER A 226 -16.11 -6.66 -23.79
N ASN A 227 -15.30 -5.68 -24.16
CA ASN A 227 -13.94 -5.86 -24.65
C ASN A 227 -13.04 -4.67 -24.24
N VAL A 228 -11.72 -4.82 -24.42
CA VAL A 228 -10.72 -3.81 -24.03
C VAL A 228 -10.88 -2.51 -24.84
N ALA A 229 -11.20 -2.59 -26.13
CA ALA A 229 -11.37 -1.41 -26.98
C ALA A 229 -12.54 -0.52 -26.52
N GLN A 230 -13.68 -1.13 -26.16
CA GLN A 230 -14.83 -0.44 -25.58
C GLN A 230 -14.48 0.20 -24.23
N TRP A 231 -13.70 -0.50 -23.40
CA TRP A 231 -13.22 0.04 -22.13
C TRP A 231 -12.33 1.26 -22.32
N THR A 232 -11.30 1.18 -23.17
CA THR A 232 -10.41 2.30 -23.49
C THR A 232 -11.17 3.48 -24.11
N ALA A 233 -12.16 3.21 -24.97
CA ALA A 233 -12.99 4.26 -25.54
C ALA A 233 -13.81 4.98 -24.46
N TRP A 234 -14.40 4.24 -23.50
CA TRP A 234 -15.14 4.85 -22.39
C TRP A 234 -14.21 5.62 -21.44
N GLU A 235 -13.01 5.09 -21.19
CA GLU A 235 -11.97 5.75 -20.40
C GLU A 235 -11.58 7.12 -20.99
N ASN A 236 -11.40 7.20 -22.31
CA ASN A 236 -11.08 8.44 -23.01
C ASN A 236 -12.18 9.52 -22.91
N VAL A 237 -13.43 9.15 -22.64
CA VAL A 237 -14.52 10.11 -22.39
C VAL A 237 -14.39 10.72 -20.99
N GLY A 238 -13.86 9.97 -20.01
CA GLY A 238 -13.40 10.43 -18.69
C GLY A 238 -14.48 10.85 -17.67
N ASP A 239 -15.47 11.62 -18.11
CA ASP A 239 -16.47 12.30 -17.29
C ASP A 239 -17.56 11.36 -16.75
N VAL A 240 -17.84 10.26 -17.45
CA VAL A 240 -19.03 9.42 -17.22
C VAL A 240 -18.66 7.98 -16.87
N LEU A 241 -17.53 7.79 -16.20
CA LEU A 241 -17.04 6.47 -15.82
C LEU A 241 -17.76 5.93 -14.57
N PRO A 242 -18.02 4.61 -14.49
CA PRO A 242 -18.65 4.03 -13.32
C PRO A 242 -17.79 4.21 -12.07
N SER A 243 -18.44 4.44 -10.94
CA SER A 243 -17.79 4.50 -9.63
C SER A 243 -17.31 3.13 -9.14
N SER A 244 -17.98 2.05 -9.56
CA SER A 244 -17.58 0.67 -9.27
C SER A 244 -18.03 -0.27 -10.38
N VAL A 245 -17.31 -1.38 -10.54
CA VAL A 245 -17.61 -2.44 -11.50
C VAL A 245 -17.91 -3.71 -10.73
N VAL A 246 -19.06 -4.32 -10.98
CA VAL A 246 -19.40 -5.65 -10.47
C VAL A 246 -19.06 -6.67 -11.54
N TRP A 247 -18.10 -7.54 -11.26
CA TRP A 247 -17.59 -8.53 -12.19
C TRP A 247 -18.08 -9.93 -11.82
N LEU A 248 -18.92 -10.52 -12.66
CA LEU A 248 -19.47 -11.86 -12.45
C LEU A 248 -18.55 -12.91 -13.11
N GLU A 249 -17.87 -13.67 -12.26
CA GLU A 249 -16.94 -14.72 -12.66
C GLU A 249 -17.64 -16.08 -12.61
N GLY A 250 -17.68 -16.77 -13.75
CA GLY A 250 -18.28 -18.10 -13.85
C GLY A 250 -17.48 -18.99 -14.79
N SER A 251 -17.32 -20.25 -14.39
CA SER A 251 -16.72 -21.27 -15.24
C SER A 251 -17.55 -21.48 -16.51
N PRO A 252 -16.91 -21.83 -17.65
CA PRO A 252 -17.64 -22.14 -18.88
C PRO A 252 -18.74 -23.19 -18.70
N TYR A 253 -18.53 -24.17 -17.81
CA TYR A 253 -19.50 -25.20 -17.48
C TYR A 253 -20.77 -24.63 -16.84
N THR A 254 -20.63 -23.74 -15.85
CA THR A 254 -21.78 -23.09 -15.21
C THR A 254 -22.53 -22.19 -16.18
N LEU A 255 -21.81 -21.44 -17.03
CA LEU A 255 -22.44 -20.58 -18.04
C LEU A 255 -23.26 -21.42 -19.04
N LEU A 256 -22.74 -22.58 -19.46
CA LEU A 256 -23.44 -23.51 -20.35
C LEU A 256 -24.63 -24.18 -19.66
N ALA A 257 -24.50 -24.56 -18.39
CA ALA A 257 -25.60 -25.14 -17.62
C ALA A 257 -26.76 -24.14 -17.47
N HIS A 258 -26.47 -22.88 -17.16
CA HIS A 258 -27.48 -21.82 -17.13
C HIS A 258 -28.11 -21.58 -18.50
N ALA A 259 -27.31 -21.60 -19.57
CA ALA A 259 -27.82 -21.46 -20.92
C ALA A 259 -28.78 -22.60 -21.30
N ALA A 260 -28.47 -23.83 -20.93
CA ALA A 260 -29.33 -24.98 -21.16
C ALA A 260 -30.67 -24.82 -20.42
N GLN A 261 -30.67 -24.27 -19.21
CA GLN A 261 -31.90 -23.99 -18.47
C GLN A 261 -32.76 -22.89 -19.11
N VAL A 262 -32.14 -21.84 -19.65
CA VAL A 262 -32.86 -20.67 -20.21
C VAL A 262 -33.30 -20.89 -21.65
N HIS A 263 -32.47 -21.52 -22.48
CA HIS A 263 -32.66 -21.63 -23.93
C HIS A 263 -32.92 -23.06 -24.42
N GLY A 264 -32.85 -24.08 -23.53
CA GLY A 264 -33.01 -25.49 -23.86
C GLY A 264 -31.81 -26.08 -24.62
N ALA A 265 -31.56 -25.59 -25.84
CA ALA A 265 -30.45 -26.02 -26.69
C ALA A 265 -29.31 -24.98 -26.71
N THR A 266 -28.06 -25.46 -26.67
CA THR A 266 -26.89 -24.57 -26.76
C THR A 266 -26.67 -24.15 -28.21
N SER A 267 -26.88 -22.87 -28.53
CA SER A 267 -26.66 -22.36 -29.89
C SER A 267 -25.17 -22.13 -30.19
N LEU A 268 -24.80 -22.28 -31.46
CA LEU A 268 -23.43 -22.02 -31.93
C LEU A 268 -23.04 -20.54 -31.73
N ALA A 269 -24.01 -19.62 -31.82
CA ALA A 269 -23.84 -18.21 -31.53
C ALA A 269 -23.49 -17.96 -30.05
N LEU A 270 -24.14 -18.66 -29.12
CA LEU A 270 -23.83 -18.56 -27.69
C LEU A 270 -22.42 -19.10 -27.39
N LEU A 271 -22.04 -20.24 -27.96
CA LEU A 271 -20.70 -20.80 -27.78
C LEU A 271 -19.62 -19.83 -28.27
N LYS A 272 -19.84 -19.18 -29.42
CA LYS A 272 -18.95 -18.12 -29.92
C LYS A 272 -18.84 -16.97 -28.90
N ARG A 273 -19.95 -16.51 -28.32
CA ARG A 273 -19.95 -15.45 -27.29
C ARG A 273 -19.23 -15.85 -26.00
N ILE A 274 -19.39 -17.09 -25.54
CA ILE A 274 -18.65 -17.60 -24.38
C ILE A 274 -17.15 -17.62 -24.69
N LYS A 275 -16.76 -18.14 -25.87
CA LYS A 275 -15.36 -18.18 -26.30
C LYS A 275 -14.75 -16.79 -26.38
N THR A 276 -15.43 -15.82 -27.00
CA THR A 276 -14.92 -14.45 -27.12
C THR A 276 -14.78 -13.77 -25.76
N TRP A 277 -15.76 -13.93 -24.87
CA TRP A 277 -15.66 -13.44 -23.50
C TRP A 277 -14.46 -14.05 -22.77
N GLN A 278 -14.32 -15.38 -22.79
CA GLN A 278 -13.23 -16.08 -22.10
C GLN A 278 -11.84 -15.65 -22.59
N ALA A 279 -11.70 -15.33 -23.89
CA ALA A 279 -10.46 -14.80 -24.45
C ALA A 279 -10.16 -13.36 -24.02
N ALA A 280 -11.18 -12.50 -23.90
CA ALA A 280 -11.02 -11.09 -23.56
C ALA A 280 -10.98 -10.81 -22.04
N ARG A 281 -11.56 -11.69 -21.22
CA ARG A 281 -11.89 -11.43 -19.80
C ARG A 281 -10.69 -10.96 -18.96
N VAL A 282 -9.53 -11.61 -19.11
CA VAL A 282 -8.34 -11.34 -18.29
C VAL A 282 -7.75 -9.99 -18.67
N ALA A 283 -7.61 -9.72 -19.98
CA ALA A 283 -7.09 -8.45 -20.47
C ALA A 283 -8.01 -7.28 -20.07
N LEU A 284 -9.33 -7.47 -20.12
CA LEU A 284 -10.31 -6.48 -19.70
C LEU A 284 -10.24 -6.20 -18.19
N LEU A 285 -10.16 -7.25 -17.36
CA LEU A 285 -10.02 -7.12 -15.92
C LEU A 285 -8.73 -6.37 -15.56
N VAL A 286 -7.60 -6.73 -16.18
CA VAL A 286 -6.31 -6.06 -15.97
C VAL A 286 -6.42 -4.58 -16.34
N ALA A 287 -6.97 -4.25 -17.52
CA ALA A 287 -7.15 -2.86 -17.95
C ALA A 287 -7.98 -2.04 -16.95
N MET A 288 -9.11 -2.59 -16.47
CA MET A 288 -9.95 -1.91 -15.46
C MET A 288 -9.24 -1.74 -14.12
N THR A 289 -8.52 -2.76 -13.65
CA THR A 289 -7.77 -2.66 -12.39
C THR A 289 -6.60 -1.69 -12.47
N GLN A 290 -6.01 -1.48 -13.65
CA GLN A 290 -5.00 -0.44 -13.86
C GLN A 290 -5.60 0.96 -13.80
N THR A 291 -6.79 1.18 -14.38
CA THR A 291 -7.47 2.47 -14.33
C THR A 291 -8.05 2.80 -12.95
N TYR A 292 -8.70 1.84 -12.29
CA TYR A 292 -9.40 2.09 -11.02
C TYR A 292 -8.59 1.74 -9.76
N GLY A 293 -7.65 0.80 -9.85
CA GLY A 293 -7.13 0.06 -8.70
C GLY A 293 -8.03 -1.12 -8.33
N ALA A 294 -7.47 -2.10 -7.60
CA ALA A 294 -8.16 -3.36 -7.27
C ALA A 294 -9.44 -3.20 -6.42
N GLY A 295 -9.57 -2.10 -5.68
CA GLY A 295 -10.68 -1.89 -4.73
C GLY A 295 -12.05 -1.60 -5.36
N PHE A 296 -12.12 -1.25 -6.65
CA PHE A 296 -13.36 -0.80 -7.30
C PHE A 296 -13.92 -1.81 -8.32
N VAL A 297 -13.18 -2.90 -8.58
CA VAL A 297 -13.66 -4.02 -9.38
C VAL A 297 -13.98 -5.17 -8.44
N HIS A 298 -15.26 -5.41 -8.23
CA HIS A 298 -15.78 -6.39 -7.29
C HIS A 298 -16.08 -7.71 -7.99
N CYS A 299 -15.14 -8.66 -7.90
CA CYS A 299 -15.29 -9.99 -8.49
C CYS A 299 -16.18 -10.88 -7.62
N LEU A 300 -17.29 -11.36 -8.19
CA LEU A 300 -18.25 -12.26 -7.55
C LEU A 300 -18.31 -13.58 -8.30
N SER A 301 -18.19 -14.69 -7.59
CA SER A 301 -18.31 -16.02 -8.20
C SER A 301 -19.78 -16.42 -8.40
N VAL A 302 -20.10 -16.83 -9.61
CA VAL A 302 -21.40 -17.40 -10.01
C VAL A 302 -21.43 -18.92 -9.79
N ASP A 303 -20.26 -19.57 -9.78
CA ASP A 303 -20.16 -21.02 -9.65
C ASP A 303 -20.72 -21.52 -8.31
N GLY A 304 -21.68 -22.43 -8.36
CA GLY A 304 -22.32 -23.03 -7.17
C GLY A 304 -23.20 -22.08 -6.36
N ASN A 305 -23.46 -20.85 -6.83
CA ASN A 305 -24.30 -19.87 -6.15
C ASN A 305 -25.63 -19.67 -6.90
N SER A 306 -26.73 -19.54 -6.15
CA SER A 306 -28.02 -19.18 -6.75
C SER A 306 -28.03 -17.71 -7.18
N ALA A 307 -28.86 -17.37 -8.17
CA ALA A 307 -29.01 -15.99 -8.65
C ALA A 307 -29.30 -15.00 -7.51
N TRP A 308 -30.18 -15.37 -6.58
CA TRP A 308 -30.51 -14.57 -5.39
C TRP A 308 -29.31 -14.31 -4.49
N LYS A 309 -28.46 -15.31 -4.27
CA LYS A 309 -27.24 -15.18 -3.45
C LYS A 309 -26.24 -14.23 -4.10
N VAL A 310 -26.05 -14.33 -5.41
CA VAL A 310 -25.16 -13.42 -6.17
C VAL A 310 -25.70 -11.99 -6.13
N VAL A 311 -27.01 -11.79 -6.31
CA VAL A 311 -27.66 -10.47 -6.19
C VAL A 311 -27.47 -9.88 -4.79
N ALA A 312 -27.75 -10.66 -3.74
CA ALA A 312 -27.59 -10.22 -2.35
C ALA A 312 -26.14 -9.82 -2.04
N HIS A 313 -25.17 -10.59 -2.53
CA HIS A 313 -23.76 -10.28 -2.36
C HIS A 313 -23.36 -9.00 -3.11
N ALA A 314 -23.79 -8.84 -4.37
CA ALA A 314 -23.56 -7.60 -5.14
C ALA A 314 -24.16 -6.38 -4.43
N GLN A 315 -25.38 -6.51 -3.93
CA GLN A 315 -26.08 -5.48 -3.17
C GLN A 315 -25.36 -5.12 -1.86
N GLN A 316 -24.72 -6.08 -1.19
CA GLN A 316 -23.93 -5.85 0.02
C GLN A 316 -22.65 -5.07 -0.30
N VAL A 317 -21.88 -5.54 -1.29
CA VAL A 317 -20.61 -4.92 -1.70
C VAL A 317 -20.83 -3.48 -2.16
N ILE A 318 -21.77 -3.26 -3.07
CA ILE A 318 -22.11 -1.90 -3.53
C ILE A 318 -22.71 -1.06 -2.39
N GLY A 319 -23.43 -1.67 -1.45
CA GLY A 319 -23.94 -0.97 -0.27
C GLY A 319 -22.84 -0.29 0.53
N HIS A 320 -21.72 -0.97 0.76
CA HIS A 320 -20.56 -0.39 1.45
C HIS A 320 -19.95 0.80 0.70
N VAL A 321 -19.88 0.73 -0.64
CA VAL A 321 -19.39 1.84 -1.49
C VAL A 321 -20.33 3.03 -1.42
N VAL A 322 -21.64 2.79 -1.53
CA VAL A 322 -22.67 3.84 -1.45
C VAL A 322 -22.61 4.54 -0.10
N ASP A 323 -22.54 3.79 1.00
CA ASP A 323 -22.43 4.34 2.34
C ASP A 323 -21.16 5.18 2.52
N ALA A 324 -20.01 4.69 2.03
CA ALA A 324 -18.74 5.43 2.09
C ALA A 324 -18.80 6.74 1.29
N THR A 325 -19.31 6.67 0.05
CA THR A 325 -19.46 7.83 -0.83
C THR A 325 -20.39 8.87 -0.21
N SER A 326 -21.51 8.43 0.37
CA SER A 326 -22.45 9.28 1.10
C SER A 326 -21.79 10.03 2.26
N LYS A 327 -21.03 9.32 3.10
CA LYS A 327 -20.31 9.90 4.24
C LYS A 327 -19.26 10.93 3.82
N TYR A 328 -18.57 10.67 2.71
CA TYR A 328 -17.54 11.58 2.19
C TYR A 328 -18.14 12.89 1.67
N TRP A 329 -19.16 12.83 0.81
CA TRP A 329 -19.80 14.07 0.31
C TRP A 329 -20.41 14.89 1.45
N GLN A 330 -20.95 14.21 2.47
CA GLN A 330 -21.46 14.86 3.67
C GLN A 330 -20.35 15.54 4.48
N ALA A 331 -19.20 14.88 4.66
CA ALA A 331 -18.05 15.44 5.35
C ALA A 331 -17.52 16.68 4.61
N LEU A 332 -17.34 16.60 3.28
CA LEU A 332 -16.95 17.73 2.45
C LEU A 332 -17.93 18.89 2.53
N ALA A 333 -19.23 18.61 2.40
CA ALA A 333 -20.29 19.60 2.50
C ALA A 333 -20.34 20.29 3.88
N SER A 334 -19.85 19.62 4.92
CA SER A 334 -19.76 20.14 6.29
C SER A 334 -18.38 20.74 6.62
N HIS A 335 -17.48 20.88 5.64
CA HIS A 335 -16.07 21.28 5.83
C HIS A 335 -15.33 20.43 6.88
N ARG A 336 -15.66 19.14 6.96
CA ARG A 336 -15.01 18.16 7.83
C ARG A 336 -14.04 17.30 7.01
N PRO A 337 -13.01 16.74 7.64
CA PRO A 337 -12.07 15.85 6.97
C PRO A 337 -12.82 14.59 6.53
N ALA A 338 -12.68 14.24 5.25
CA ALA A 338 -13.47 13.22 4.58
C ALA A 338 -12.56 12.05 4.18
N PRO A 339 -12.77 10.83 4.72
CA PRO A 339 -12.00 9.67 4.31
C PRO A 339 -12.33 9.29 2.87
N THR A 340 -11.31 8.93 2.08
CA THR A 340 -11.48 8.64 0.65
C THR A 340 -11.46 7.15 0.33
N PHE A 341 -11.39 6.28 1.34
CA PHE A 341 -11.40 4.83 1.17
C PHE A 341 -12.72 4.37 0.51
N ASN A 342 -12.62 3.48 -0.49
CA ASN A 342 -13.73 3.03 -1.33
C ASN A 342 -14.44 4.13 -2.13
N ILE A 343 -13.77 5.26 -2.39
CA ILE A 343 -14.32 6.35 -3.21
C ILE A 343 -13.44 6.56 -4.43
N ARG A 344 -14.09 6.52 -5.60
CA ARG A 344 -13.42 6.69 -6.88
C ARG A 344 -13.09 8.16 -7.09
N LEU A 345 -11.86 8.54 -6.76
CA LEU A 345 -11.28 9.84 -7.10
C LEU A 345 -10.55 9.73 -8.44
N ALA A 346 -10.78 10.65 -9.37
CA ALA A 346 -9.93 10.70 -10.56
C ALA A 346 -8.50 11.07 -10.13
N GLN A 347 -7.49 10.46 -10.75
CA GLN A 347 -6.10 10.68 -10.35
C GLN A 347 -5.65 12.15 -10.53
N SER A 348 -6.27 12.87 -11.47
CA SER A 348 -6.10 14.32 -11.66
C SER A 348 -6.72 15.18 -10.54
N GLN A 349 -7.62 14.62 -9.73
CA GLN A 349 -8.26 15.30 -8.60
C GLN A 349 -7.47 15.15 -7.29
N VAL A 350 -6.43 14.31 -7.26
CA VAL A 350 -5.57 14.12 -6.09
C VAL A 350 -4.59 15.29 -5.99
N GLN A 351 -5.01 16.36 -5.32
CA GLN A 351 -4.16 17.50 -5.02
C GLN A 351 -3.56 17.34 -3.62
N LEU A 352 -2.25 17.08 -3.56
CA LEU A 352 -1.51 16.99 -2.30
C LEU A 352 -1.13 18.39 -1.81
N HIS A 353 -1.11 18.58 -0.49
CA HIS A 353 -0.70 19.84 0.11
C HIS A 353 0.79 20.14 -0.18
N PRO A 354 1.17 21.31 -0.74
CA PRO A 354 2.54 21.59 -1.21
C PRO A 354 3.65 21.32 -0.20
N THR A 355 3.41 21.64 1.08
CA THR A 355 4.41 21.54 2.15
C THR A 355 4.45 20.17 2.83
N ILE A 356 3.32 19.45 2.86
CA ILE A 356 3.12 18.24 3.68
C ILE A 356 2.98 16.99 2.80
N ALA A 357 2.90 17.14 1.47
CA ALA A 357 2.47 16.14 0.48
C ALA A 357 2.93 14.69 0.70
N THR A 358 4.17 14.48 1.14
CA THR A 358 4.77 13.14 1.28
C THR A 358 4.74 12.59 2.71
N TYR A 359 4.29 13.37 3.69
CA TYR A 359 4.34 13.04 5.11
C TYR A 359 2.96 13.06 5.75
N CYS A 360 2.82 12.25 6.80
CA CYS A 360 1.64 12.28 7.64
C CYS A 360 1.61 13.57 8.47
N PRO A 361 0.56 14.40 8.38
CA PRO A 361 0.44 15.62 9.17
C PRO A 361 0.45 15.34 10.69
N VAL A 362 -0.15 14.23 11.14
CA VAL A 362 -0.17 13.85 12.56
C VAL A 362 1.23 13.47 13.05
N GLY A 363 2.00 12.75 12.23
CA GLY A 363 3.40 12.45 12.52
C GLY A 363 4.23 13.73 12.61
N LEU A 364 4.10 14.62 11.62
CA LEU A 364 4.83 15.89 11.58
C LEU A 364 4.51 16.79 12.78
N ALA A 365 3.25 16.83 13.22
CA ALA A 365 2.86 17.58 14.41
C ALA A 365 3.60 17.14 15.68
N VAL A 366 4.09 15.90 15.74
CA VAL A 366 4.90 15.33 16.83
C VAL A 366 6.39 15.20 16.43
N GLN A 367 6.82 15.89 15.36
CA GLN A 367 8.18 15.83 14.80
C GLN A 367 8.62 14.42 14.36
N ARG A 368 7.67 13.54 14.00
CA ARG A 368 7.92 12.23 13.42
C ARG A 368 7.72 12.27 11.92
N ALA A 369 8.74 11.88 11.16
CA ALA A 369 8.70 11.89 9.70
C ALA A 369 8.09 10.59 9.16
N VAL A 370 6.84 10.32 9.52
CA VAL A 370 6.08 9.18 8.96
C VAL A 370 5.71 9.52 7.53
N ARG A 371 6.31 8.81 6.56
CA ARG A 371 5.90 8.95 5.16
C ARG A 371 4.52 8.33 4.96
N GLY A 372 3.66 9.06 4.25
CA GLY A 372 2.43 8.49 3.74
C GLY A 372 2.74 7.44 2.68
N HIS A 373 2.12 6.26 2.77
CA HIS A 373 2.18 5.31 1.67
C HIS A 373 1.41 5.88 0.48
N VAL A 374 2.13 6.46 -0.51
CA VAL A 374 1.54 7.10 -1.70
C VAL A 374 0.65 6.14 -2.51
N LEU A 375 0.83 4.83 -2.33
CA LEU A 375 0.03 3.79 -2.99
C LEU A 375 -1.16 3.31 -2.14
N ASP A 376 -1.14 3.56 -0.83
CA ASP A 376 -2.17 3.10 0.09
C ASP A 376 -3.24 4.19 0.27
N ARG A 377 -4.36 3.99 -0.45
CA ARG A 377 -5.52 4.89 -0.41
C ARG A 377 -6.43 4.64 0.80
N GLU A 378 -6.19 3.59 1.60
CA GLU A 378 -7.01 3.28 2.77
C GLU A 378 -6.90 4.37 3.84
N LEU A 379 -5.71 4.95 3.98
CA LEU A 379 -5.38 5.97 4.97
C LEU A 379 -5.30 7.37 4.37
N LEU A 380 -6.06 7.63 3.31
CA LEU A 380 -6.14 8.91 2.62
C LEU A 380 -7.39 9.69 3.05
N VAL A 381 -7.20 10.96 3.36
CA VAL A 381 -8.26 11.88 3.80
C VAL A 381 -8.17 13.19 3.05
N GLU A 382 -9.31 13.70 2.61
CA GLU A 382 -9.45 15.02 2.02
C GLU A 382 -9.92 16.05 3.05
N TYR A 383 -9.27 17.21 3.08
CA TYR A 383 -9.66 18.34 3.89
C TYR A 383 -9.22 19.65 3.25
N GLN A 384 -10.11 20.64 3.17
CA GLN A 384 -9.84 21.95 2.56
C GLN A 384 -9.26 21.86 1.13
N SER A 385 -9.80 20.95 0.31
CA SER A 385 -9.39 20.70 -1.07
C SER A 385 -7.99 20.12 -1.25
N PHE A 386 -7.33 19.69 -0.17
CA PHE A 386 -6.07 18.96 -0.20
C PHE A 386 -6.23 17.55 0.38
N GLN A 387 -5.40 16.65 -0.09
CA GLN A 387 -5.37 15.27 0.37
C GLN A 387 -4.13 14.99 1.23
N TYR A 388 -4.33 14.20 2.29
CA TYR A 388 -3.33 13.89 3.29
C TYR A 388 -3.27 12.38 3.55
N TYR A 389 -2.07 11.81 3.48
CA TYR A 389 -1.82 10.40 3.82
C TYR A 389 -1.48 10.27 5.30
N LEU A 390 -2.19 9.43 6.05
CA LEU A 390 -2.09 9.41 7.52
C LEU A 390 -1.20 8.29 8.08
N GLY A 391 -0.75 7.36 7.24
CA GLY A 391 0.30 6.37 7.55
C GLY A 391 -0.06 5.32 8.63
N HIS A 392 -1.06 5.57 9.49
CA HIS A 392 -1.61 4.62 10.46
C HIS A 392 -3.10 4.92 10.73
N PRO A 393 -3.95 3.92 11.00
CA PRO A 393 -5.37 4.13 11.35
C PRO A 393 -5.56 5.01 12.60
N ASP A 394 -4.70 4.90 13.62
CA ASP A 394 -4.80 5.76 14.82
C ASP A 394 -4.54 7.24 14.50
N ASN A 395 -3.59 7.52 13.60
CA ASN A 395 -3.34 8.86 13.10
C ASN A 395 -4.55 9.40 12.36
N MET A 396 -5.24 8.53 11.60
CA MET A 396 -6.47 8.88 10.91
C MET A 396 -7.58 9.29 11.89
N ALA A 397 -7.82 8.50 12.94
CA ALA A 397 -8.80 8.86 13.96
C ALA A 397 -8.46 10.20 14.64
N SER A 398 -7.19 10.43 14.97
CA SER A 398 -6.70 11.67 15.57
C SER A 398 -6.90 12.88 14.65
N PHE A 399 -6.57 12.75 13.36
CA PHE A 399 -6.75 13.80 12.36
C PHE A 399 -8.22 14.12 12.12
N LEU A 400 -9.08 13.09 12.03
CA LEU A 400 -10.52 13.27 11.86
C LEU A 400 -11.15 14.03 13.04
N ALA A 401 -10.62 13.85 14.26
CA ALA A 401 -11.10 14.54 15.45
C ALA A 401 -10.73 16.03 15.47
N ASN A 402 -9.50 16.41 15.09
CA ASN A 402 -9.02 17.80 15.19
C ASN A 402 -8.05 18.20 14.05
N PRO A 403 -8.53 18.32 12.80
CA PRO A 403 -7.66 18.54 11.63
C PRO A 403 -6.94 19.89 11.66
N GLY A 404 -7.62 20.96 12.10
CA GLY A 404 -7.04 22.31 12.15
C GLY A 404 -5.84 22.42 13.09
N LYS A 405 -5.92 21.79 14.28
CA LYS A 405 -4.82 21.78 15.26
C LYS A 405 -3.63 20.98 14.73
N THR A 406 -3.88 19.83 14.12
CA THR A 406 -2.80 18.99 13.55
C THR A 406 -2.11 19.67 12.38
N LEU A 407 -2.85 20.36 11.52
CA LEU A 407 -2.28 21.06 10.37
C LEU A 407 -1.47 22.29 10.81
N ALA A 408 -1.99 23.10 11.74
CA ALA A 408 -1.25 24.23 12.29
C ALA A 408 0.08 23.80 12.92
N ALA A 409 0.08 22.70 13.68
CA ALA A 409 1.30 22.13 14.25
C ALA A 409 2.24 21.56 13.17
N ALA A 410 1.71 20.85 12.17
CA ALA A 410 2.51 20.29 11.08
C ALA A 410 3.17 21.36 10.20
N THR A 411 2.47 22.45 9.88
CA THR A 411 3.02 23.56 9.06
C THR A 411 4.07 24.38 9.81
N ALA A 412 4.02 24.42 11.14
CA ALA A 412 5.06 25.06 11.96
C ALA A 412 6.39 24.28 11.95
N VAL A 413 6.35 22.98 11.65
CA VAL A 413 7.53 22.11 11.58
C VAL A 413 8.08 22.14 10.16
N GLN A 414 9.34 22.56 10.00
CA GLN A 414 10.06 22.48 8.73
C GLN A 414 10.21 21.00 8.26
N PRO A 415 10.40 20.74 6.95
CA PRO A 415 10.55 19.38 6.40
C PRO A 415 11.53 18.51 7.19
N PRO A 416 11.40 17.17 7.14
CA PRO A 416 11.97 16.30 8.14
C PRO A 416 13.47 16.50 8.33
N LEU A 417 13.84 16.47 9.60
CA LEU A 417 15.19 16.70 10.13
C LEU A 417 16.22 15.75 9.52
N ALA A 418 15.80 14.52 9.21
CA ALA A 418 16.60 13.51 8.56
C ALA A 418 16.22 13.34 7.08
N ARG A 419 17.24 13.20 6.23
CA ARG A 419 17.09 12.98 4.79
C ARG A 419 17.68 11.64 4.40
N ASP A 420 17.00 10.97 3.48
CA ASP A 420 17.55 9.80 2.80
C ASP A 420 18.73 10.24 1.93
N VAL A 421 19.83 9.51 2.01
CA VAL A 421 21.07 9.78 1.29
C VAL A 421 21.33 8.61 0.34
N GLY A 422 21.58 8.94 -0.93
CA GLY A 422 21.80 7.96 -1.98
C GLY A 422 23.09 7.15 -1.80
N PRO A 423 23.17 5.93 -2.36
CA PRO A 423 24.41 5.17 -2.39
C PRO A 423 25.47 5.97 -3.16
N GLY A 424 26.65 6.14 -2.56
CA GLY A 424 27.77 6.85 -3.18
C GLY A 424 28.06 8.25 -2.63
N THR A 425 27.21 8.81 -1.74
CA THR A 425 27.51 10.11 -1.12
C THR A 425 28.86 10.16 -0.40
N LEU A 426 29.29 9.05 0.21
CA LEU A 426 30.62 8.97 0.83
C LEU A 426 31.77 8.88 -0.17
N LEU A 427 31.50 8.50 -1.43
CA LEU A 427 32.51 8.35 -2.48
C LEU A 427 32.82 9.69 -3.18
N CYS A 428 31.87 10.61 -3.22
CA CYS A 428 32.00 11.86 -3.96
C CYS A 428 32.83 12.95 -3.25
N HIS A 429 33.15 12.79 -1.97
CA HIS A 429 33.71 13.89 -1.17
C HIS A 429 35.24 13.94 -1.08
N GLY A 430 35.99 12.94 -1.54
CA GLY A 430 37.47 12.95 -1.51
C GLY A 430 38.12 13.04 -0.11
N HIS A 431 37.32 13.26 0.93
CA HIS A 431 37.69 13.41 2.34
C HIS A 431 37.02 12.30 3.17
N ILE A 432 37.68 11.87 4.24
CA ILE A 432 37.12 10.96 5.24
C ILE A 432 35.98 11.70 5.97
N VAL A 433 34.74 11.42 5.60
CA VAL A 433 33.57 11.99 6.27
C VAL A 433 33.41 11.27 7.62
N ALA A 434 33.46 12.04 8.71
CA ALA A 434 33.17 11.51 10.04
C ALA A 434 31.71 11.06 10.09
N LEU A 435 31.49 9.76 10.28
CA LEU A 435 30.16 9.18 10.40
C LEU A 435 29.59 9.42 11.80
N GLY A 436 28.32 9.81 11.84
CA GLY A 436 27.52 9.86 13.06
C GLY A 436 27.52 8.51 13.77
N PHE A 437 27.48 8.56 15.10
CA PHE A 437 27.55 7.36 15.95
C PHE A 437 28.76 6.46 15.63
N GLN A 438 29.88 7.07 15.20
CA GLN A 438 31.13 6.40 14.80
C GLN A 438 30.94 5.33 13.71
N GLY A 439 29.88 5.43 12.89
CA GLY A 439 29.55 4.45 11.86
C GLY A 439 28.84 3.18 12.36
N TYR A 440 28.53 3.10 13.66
CA TYR A 440 27.65 2.06 14.20
C TYR A 440 26.18 2.40 13.90
N CYS A 441 25.36 1.37 13.79
CA CYS A 441 23.93 1.54 13.58
C CYS A 441 23.26 1.94 14.90
N PRO A 442 22.69 3.16 15.00
CA PRO A 442 22.08 3.63 16.25
C PRO A 442 20.77 2.88 16.56
N VAL A 443 20.12 2.29 15.55
CA VAL A 443 18.85 1.58 15.71
C VAL A 443 19.07 0.21 16.34
N THR A 444 20.04 -0.57 15.87
CA THR A 444 20.32 -1.89 16.48
C THR A 444 20.81 -1.74 17.90
N TYR A 445 21.57 -0.67 18.19
CA TYR A 445 21.99 -0.36 19.56
C TYR A 445 20.81 -0.05 20.48
N LYS A 446 19.80 0.69 19.99
CA LYS A 446 18.59 1.00 20.75
C LYS A 446 17.72 -0.23 21.01
N ASP A 447 17.62 -1.12 20.01
CA ASP A 447 16.86 -2.37 20.12
C ASP A 447 17.52 -3.38 21.07
N GLY A 448 18.83 -3.25 21.31
CA GLY A 448 19.59 -4.09 22.21
C GLY A 448 19.43 -3.71 23.69
N HIS A 449 20.07 -4.50 24.55
CA HIS A 449 20.01 -4.31 26.01
C HIS A 449 21.05 -3.28 26.51
N GLY A 450 21.30 -2.21 25.74
CA GLY A 450 22.21 -1.13 26.11
C GLY A 450 23.70 -1.51 26.06
N PRO A 451 24.56 -0.91 26.91
CA PRO A 451 26.03 -0.95 26.74
C PRO A 451 26.67 -2.33 27.02
N SER A 452 25.94 -3.26 27.63
CA SER A 452 26.39 -4.63 27.90
C SER A 452 26.11 -5.61 26.77
N ASP A 453 25.30 -5.23 25.78
CA ASP A 453 24.89 -6.10 24.67
C ASP A 453 25.76 -5.87 23.43
N TRP A 454 26.91 -6.54 23.38
CA TRP A 454 27.87 -6.43 22.28
C TRP A 454 27.28 -6.87 20.94
N SER A 455 26.24 -7.70 20.95
CA SER A 455 25.58 -8.19 19.73
C SER A 455 24.75 -7.11 19.04
N SER A 456 24.37 -6.06 19.77
CA SER A 456 23.58 -4.93 19.29
C SER A 456 24.43 -3.80 18.66
N ILE A 457 25.71 -3.73 19.04
CA ILE A 457 26.69 -2.73 18.57
C ILE A 457 27.28 -3.19 17.23
N ARG A 458 26.52 -2.96 16.16
CA ARG A 458 26.89 -3.40 14.80
C ARG A 458 27.30 -2.23 13.93
N LYS A 459 28.42 -2.35 13.21
CA LYS A 459 28.80 -1.38 12.17
C LYS A 459 27.73 -1.34 11.08
N GLY A 460 27.33 -0.15 10.67
CA GLY A 460 26.42 0.05 9.56
C GLY A 460 27.09 -0.16 8.21
N CYS A 461 26.29 -0.46 7.19
CA CYS A 461 26.73 -0.58 5.81
C CYS A 461 27.03 0.82 5.22
N PRO A 462 28.19 1.05 4.59
CA PRO A 462 28.54 2.33 3.97
C PRO A 462 27.62 2.76 2.81
N TYR A 463 26.79 1.85 2.30
CA TYR A 463 25.83 2.12 1.22
C TYR A 463 24.42 2.45 1.72
N ILE A 464 24.14 2.19 3.01
CA ILE A 464 22.83 2.40 3.62
C ILE A 464 22.94 3.59 4.57
N LEU A 465 22.69 4.78 4.02
CA LEU A 465 23.00 6.06 4.68
C LEU A 465 21.76 6.94 4.91
N ALA A 466 21.77 7.74 5.97
CA ALA A 466 20.83 8.85 6.18
C ALA A 466 21.57 10.05 6.79
N ALA A 467 21.16 11.26 6.46
CA ALA A 467 21.75 12.49 6.99
C ALA A 467 20.81 13.17 7.99
N LEU A 468 21.34 13.62 9.12
CA LEU A 468 20.64 14.41 10.14
C LEU A 468 21.54 15.58 10.53
N HIS A 469 21.06 16.83 10.39
CA HIS A 469 21.82 18.06 10.72
C HIS A 469 23.29 18.02 10.22
N GLN A 470 23.50 17.71 8.93
CA GLN A 470 24.82 17.58 8.30
C GLN A 470 25.68 16.38 8.74
N THR A 471 25.20 15.54 9.65
CA THR A 471 25.88 14.30 10.06
C THR A 471 25.32 13.10 9.32
N ILE A 472 26.18 12.25 8.76
CA ILE A 472 25.77 11.05 8.02
C ILE A 472 25.84 9.82 8.95
N TYR A 473 24.73 9.09 9.07
CA TYR A 473 24.61 7.85 9.83
C TYR A 473 24.55 6.64 8.90
N CYS A 474 25.07 5.50 9.36
CA CYS A 474 25.06 4.22 8.64
C CYS A 474 24.15 3.20 9.34
N PHE A 475 23.56 2.30 8.56
CA PHE A 475 22.63 1.28 9.09
C PHE A 475 22.99 -0.11 8.59
N VAL A 476 22.70 -1.13 9.40
CA VAL A 476 22.94 -2.55 9.05
C VAL A 476 22.08 -2.97 7.86
N ASP A 477 20.84 -2.51 7.81
CA ASP A 477 19.86 -2.83 6.76
C ASP A 477 18.95 -1.63 6.46
N HIS A 478 18.14 -1.76 5.39
CA HIS A 478 17.18 -0.74 4.99
C HIS A 478 16.04 -0.55 6.02
N ALA A 479 15.67 -1.58 6.78
CA ALA A 479 14.61 -1.50 7.77
C ALA A 479 15.00 -0.58 8.94
N ALA A 480 16.23 -0.71 9.44
CA ALA A 480 16.82 0.17 10.43
C ALA A 480 16.90 1.61 9.92
N LYS A 481 17.35 1.81 8.67
CA LYS A 481 17.37 3.14 8.03
C LYS A 481 15.98 3.77 8.01
N GLN A 482 14.93 3.04 7.61
CA GLN A 482 13.56 3.56 7.59
C GLN A 482 13.10 3.98 9.00
N ARG A 483 13.36 3.17 10.03
CA ARG A 483 13.02 3.53 11.43
C ARG A 483 13.74 4.80 11.88
N PHE A 484 15.02 4.95 11.55
CA PHE A 484 15.77 6.17 11.84
C PHE A 484 15.19 7.41 11.13
N LEU A 485 14.82 7.27 9.85
CA LEU A 485 14.23 8.38 9.10
C LEU A 485 12.91 8.85 9.71
N VAL A 486 12.13 7.95 10.32
CA VAL A 486 10.86 8.29 10.99
C VAL A 486 11.08 9.05 12.30
N GLU A 487 12.02 8.60 13.15
CA GLU A 487 12.28 9.20 14.48
C GLU A 487 13.78 9.47 14.72
N PRO A 488 14.40 10.40 13.98
CA PRO A 488 15.86 10.55 13.98
C PRO A 488 16.42 11.03 15.33
N LEU A 489 15.68 11.88 16.04
CA LEU A 489 16.11 12.40 17.35
C LEU A 489 16.16 11.31 18.45
N LEU A 490 15.28 10.32 18.37
CA LEU A 490 15.26 9.19 19.30
C LEU A 490 16.57 8.40 19.23
N TYR A 491 17.07 8.20 18.01
CA TYR A 491 18.27 7.40 17.79
C TYR A 491 19.57 8.21 17.89
N ALA A 492 19.55 9.47 17.45
CA ALA A 492 20.74 10.33 17.44
C ALA A 492 21.15 10.85 18.83
N SER A 493 20.25 10.86 19.80
CA SER A 493 20.54 11.26 21.19
C SER A 493 21.34 10.24 22.00
N GLN A 494 21.61 9.06 21.42
CA GLN A 494 22.30 7.97 22.10
C GLN A 494 23.80 8.19 22.18
N GLN A 495 24.43 7.63 23.22
CA GLN A 495 25.88 7.62 23.40
C GLN A 495 26.40 6.19 23.39
N LEU A 496 27.52 5.99 22.69
CA LEU A 496 28.24 4.72 22.67
C LEU A 496 28.97 4.49 24.00
N PRO A 497 29.09 3.23 24.45
CA PRO A 497 29.89 2.88 25.62
C PRO A 497 31.39 3.13 25.36
N ALA A 498 32.15 3.36 26.45
CA ALA A 498 33.60 3.58 26.38
C ALA A 498 34.39 2.36 25.84
N LYS A 499 33.83 1.14 25.98
CA LYS A 499 34.39 -0.09 25.41
C LYS A 499 33.56 -0.52 24.22
N LEU A 500 34.18 -0.61 23.05
CA LEU A 500 33.55 -0.99 21.79
C LEU A 500 34.01 -2.38 21.32
N PRO A 501 33.19 -3.09 20.52
CA PRO A 501 33.59 -4.33 19.84
C PRO A 501 34.88 -4.16 19.04
N PRO A 502 35.85 -5.08 19.14
CA PRO A 502 37.04 -5.04 18.30
C PRO A 502 36.66 -5.20 16.83
N LEU A 503 37.14 -4.27 15.99
CA LEU A 503 36.87 -4.25 14.57
C LEU A 503 37.78 -5.25 13.85
N VAL A 504 37.22 -6.39 13.45
CA VAL A 504 37.89 -7.35 12.56
C VAL A 504 37.80 -6.83 11.13
N ASP A 505 38.44 -5.70 10.84
CA ASP A 505 38.61 -5.28 9.45
C ASP A 505 39.61 -6.23 8.79
N ALA A 506 39.22 -6.83 7.66
CA ALA A 506 40.02 -7.72 6.81
C ALA A 506 41.17 -6.99 6.09
N ALA A 507 41.86 -6.09 6.79
CA ALA A 507 43.09 -5.47 6.33
C ALA A 507 44.23 -6.50 6.36
N PRO A 508 45.26 -6.36 5.51
CA PRO A 508 46.45 -7.20 5.59
C PRO A 508 47.04 -7.12 7.01
N LEU A 509 47.35 -8.29 7.57
CA LEU A 509 48.00 -8.46 8.87
C LEU A 509 49.35 -7.73 8.88
N ASN A 510 49.34 -6.45 9.24
CA ASN A 510 50.58 -5.79 9.67
C ASN A 510 50.99 -6.43 10.99
N VAL A 511 52.12 -7.14 10.94
CA VAL A 511 52.66 -8.08 11.95
C VAL A 511 53.07 -7.39 13.26
N THR A 512 52.74 -6.11 13.45
CA THR A 512 53.24 -5.28 14.55
C THR A 512 52.34 -5.24 15.79
N ILE A 513 51.13 -5.82 15.75
CA ILE A 513 50.19 -5.78 16.89
C ILE A 513 49.90 -7.21 17.39
N PRO A 514 50.46 -7.63 18.54
CA PRO A 514 50.30 -8.98 19.09
C PRO A 514 48.84 -9.44 19.20
N GLY A 515 47.96 -8.60 19.75
CA GLY A 515 46.54 -8.95 19.91
C GLY A 515 45.78 -9.17 18.59
N ARG A 516 46.25 -8.57 17.48
CA ARG A 516 45.65 -8.76 16.15
C ARG A 516 46.14 -10.04 15.49
N LEU A 517 47.41 -10.39 15.72
CA LEU A 517 47.99 -11.67 15.31
C LEU A 517 47.32 -12.83 16.02
N GLU A 518 47.12 -12.70 17.34
CA GLU A 518 46.37 -13.67 18.14
C GLU A 518 45.01 -13.90 17.51
N GLN A 519 44.16 -12.87 17.41
CA GLN A 519 42.79 -13.01 16.88
C GLN A 519 42.70 -13.59 15.47
N ALA A 520 43.65 -13.27 14.59
CA ALA A 520 43.62 -13.76 13.21
C ALA A 520 44.11 -15.20 13.06
N LEU A 521 45.04 -15.64 13.91
CA LEU A 521 45.61 -16.98 13.88
C LEU A 521 44.92 -17.95 14.84
N THR A 522 44.18 -17.47 15.85
CA THR A 522 43.55 -18.30 16.90
C THR A 522 42.84 -19.51 16.32
N ARG A 523 41.92 -19.30 15.37
CA ARG A 523 41.13 -20.39 14.79
C ARG A 523 41.98 -21.39 14.01
N ALA A 524 42.97 -20.90 13.25
CA ALA A 524 43.86 -21.77 12.48
C ALA A 524 44.81 -22.56 13.40
N THR A 525 45.27 -21.96 14.50
CA THR A 525 46.08 -22.64 15.52
C THR A 525 45.26 -23.64 16.33
N GLU A 526 44.00 -23.32 16.66
CA GLU A 526 43.09 -24.26 17.32
C GLU A 526 42.83 -25.49 16.44
N GLU A 527 42.51 -25.29 15.16
CA GLU A 527 42.34 -26.39 14.19
C GLU A 527 43.60 -27.28 14.12
N ALA A 528 44.80 -26.66 14.06
CA ALA A 528 46.07 -27.39 14.03
C ALA A 528 46.31 -28.20 15.31
N MET A 529 46.04 -27.60 16.48
CA MET A 529 46.27 -28.24 17.77
C MET A 529 45.28 -29.37 18.05
N VAL A 530 44.01 -29.21 17.64
CA VAL A 530 43.00 -30.28 17.73
C VAL A 530 43.39 -31.46 16.83
N ALA A 531 43.81 -31.19 15.60
CA ALA A 531 44.24 -32.24 14.68
C ALA A 531 45.50 -32.97 15.19
N LEU A 532 46.48 -32.23 15.73
CA LEU A 532 47.68 -32.80 16.34
C LEU A 532 47.33 -33.66 17.58
N GLY A 533 46.37 -33.23 18.40
CA GLY A 533 45.94 -33.96 19.59
C GLY A 533 45.21 -35.27 19.27
N ALA A 534 44.44 -35.29 18.18
CA ALA A 534 43.72 -36.49 17.73
C ALA A 534 44.65 -37.54 17.11
N GLU A 535 45.50 -37.12 16.17
CA GLU A 535 46.28 -38.04 15.32
C GLU A 535 47.71 -38.30 15.84
N ARG A 536 48.22 -37.44 16.73
CA ARG A 536 49.55 -37.56 17.37
C ARG A 536 50.68 -37.88 16.39
N PHE A 537 50.78 -37.08 15.31
CA PHE A 537 51.78 -37.25 14.26
C PHE A 537 53.21 -37.36 14.82
N LYS A 538 53.84 -38.52 14.62
CA LYS A 538 55.24 -38.77 15.02
C LYS A 538 56.02 -39.24 13.80
N PHE A 539 56.99 -38.43 13.40
CA PHE A 539 57.89 -38.80 12.31
C PHE A 539 58.89 -39.87 12.80
N PRO A 540 59.18 -40.91 11.99
CA PRO A 540 60.10 -41.98 12.40
C PRO A 540 61.48 -41.45 12.86
N PHE A 541 61.98 -41.98 13.97
CA PHE A 541 63.30 -41.63 14.56
C PHE A 541 63.52 -40.16 14.94
N VAL A 542 62.45 -39.36 15.01
CA VAL A 542 62.47 -37.97 15.45
C VAL A 542 61.63 -37.81 16.72
N SER A 543 61.95 -36.81 17.55
CA SER A 543 61.18 -36.55 18.76
C SER A 543 59.76 -36.07 18.42
N ALA A 544 58.78 -36.48 19.22
CA ALA A 544 57.39 -36.08 19.03
C ALA A 544 57.22 -34.55 19.04
N GLN A 545 58.01 -33.85 19.84
CA GLN A 545 58.02 -32.39 19.89
C GLN A 545 58.46 -31.78 18.55
N ALA A 546 59.52 -32.28 17.94
CA ALA A 546 59.99 -31.76 16.65
C ALA A 546 58.97 -32.06 15.53
N SER A 547 58.38 -33.25 15.50
CA SER A 547 57.32 -33.59 14.55
C SER A 547 56.09 -32.69 14.69
N ALA A 548 55.68 -32.39 15.92
CA ALA A 548 54.57 -31.49 16.20
C ALA A 548 54.82 -30.06 15.69
N VAL A 549 56.02 -29.52 15.91
CA VAL A 549 56.38 -28.17 15.46
C VAL A 549 56.34 -28.06 13.94
N VAL A 550 56.89 -29.04 13.22
CA VAL A 550 56.89 -29.04 11.75
C VAL A 550 55.48 -29.20 11.20
N TYR A 551 54.64 -30.04 11.81
CA TYR A 551 53.23 -30.19 11.45
C TYR A 551 52.48 -28.85 11.56
N VAL A 552 52.57 -28.19 12.73
CA VAL A 552 51.88 -26.91 12.96
C VAL A 552 52.37 -25.85 11.98
N ALA A 553 53.68 -25.78 11.72
CA ALA A 553 54.25 -24.84 10.76
C ALA A 553 53.72 -25.05 9.33
N LEU A 554 53.70 -26.30 8.85
CA LEU A 554 53.16 -26.64 7.53
C LEU A 554 51.64 -26.44 7.44
N PHE A 555 50.91 -26.74 8.51
CA PHE A 555 49.46 -26.53 8.59
C PHE A 555 49.13 -25.03 8.47
N LEU A 556 49.79 -24.18 9.26
CA LEU A 556 49.60 -22.73 9.19
C LEU A 556 50.02 -22.17 7.83
N LYS A 557 51.10 -22.68 7.21
CA LYS A 557 51.57 -22.26 5.88
C LYS A 557 50.58 -22.67 4.78
N SER A 558 49.91 -23.81 4.89
CA SER A 558 48.87 -24.24 3.93
C SER A 558 47.57 -23.42 4.04
N LYS A 559 47.26 -22.90 5.24
CA LYS A 559 46.07 -22.07 5.51
C LYS A 559 46.28 -20.57 5.24
N LYS A 560 47.51 -20.13 4.91
CA LYS A 560 47.80 -18.73 4.51
C LYS A 560 46.98 -18.35 3.26
N LYS A 561 45.84 -17.68 3.44
CA LYS A 561 45.10 -17.00 2.36
C LYS A 561 45.50 -15.51 2.19
N PHE A 562 46.56 -15.06 2.85
CA PHE A 562 46.83 -13.64 3.06
C PHE A 562 48.32 -13.31 2.88
N SER A 563 48.70 -12.87 1.68
CA SER A 563 49.64 -11.76 1.43
C SER A 563 49.98 -11.69 -0.06
N ASN A 564 50.09 -10.46 -0.57
CA ASN A 564 50.64 -10.16 -1.88
C ASN A 564 52.03 -10.79 -2.06
N GLN A 565 52.23 -11.34 -3.26
CA GLN A 565 53.46 -11.40 -4.05
C GLN A 565 54.80 -11.51 -3.29
N GLN A 566 55.51 -12.62 -3.56
CA GLN A 566 56.97 -12.88 -3.37
C GLN A 566 57.37 -14.06 -2.46
N HIS A 567 56.65 -15.19 -2.49
CA HIS A 567 57.23 -16.47 -2.03
C HIS A 567 57.02 -17.59 -3.07
N HIS A 568 58.07 -18.42 -3.22
CA HIS A 568 58.30 -19.33 -4.35
C HIS A 568 57.41 -20.58 -4.41
N ASP A 569 56.65 -20.91 -3.36
CA ASP A 569 55.85 -22.14 -3.32
C ASP A 569 54.35 -21.83 -3.38
N SER A 570 53.66 -22.44 -4.34
CA SER A 570 52.20 -22.34 -4.47
C SER A 570 51.49 -23.01 -3.27
N PRO A 571 50.31 -22.51 -2.84
CA PRO A 571 49.58 -23.10 -1.71
C PRO A 571 49.24 -24.59 -1.90
N ARG A 572 49.09 -25.03 -3.16
CA ARG A 572 48.91 -26.44 -3.52
C ARG A 572 50.16 -27.29 -3.24
N GLN A 573 51.35 -26.75 -3.47
CA GLN A 573 52.62 -27.44 -3.16
C GLN A 573 52.82 -27.58 -1.66
N VAL A 574 52.50 -26.54 -0.87
CA VAL A 574 52.58 -26.61 0.60
C VAL A 574 51.56 -27.60 1.17
N GLN A 575 50.35 -27.63 0.61
CA GLN A 575 49.33 -28.60 1.01
C GLN A 575 49.74 -30.04 0.67
N ALA A 576 50.34 -30.28 -0.51
CA ALA A 576 50.89 -31.57 -0.86
C ALA A 576 52.06 -31.97 0.05
N LEU A 577 52.90 -31.02 0.45
CA LEU A 577 54.02 -31.27 1.37
C LEU A 577 53.52 -31.66 2.78
N LEU A 578 52.48 -30.99 3.27
CA LEU A 578 51.82 -31.33 4.53
C LEU A 578 51.23 -32.75 4.48
N GLN A 579 50.58 -33.10 3.37
CA GLN A 579 50.00 -34.43 3.19
C GLN A 579 51.10 -35.51 3.18
N ASN A 580 52.16 -35.31 2.41
CA ASN A 580 53.30 -36.23 2.38
C ASN A 580 53.94 -36.41 3.76
N PHE A 581 54.03 -35.33 4.56
CA PHE A 581 54.54 -35.41 5.93
C PHE A 581 53.62 -36.25 6.84
N MET A 582 52.30 -36.08 6.71
CA MET A 582 51.31 -36.88 7.44
C MET A 582 51.39 -38.36 7.05
N ASP A 583 51.52 -38.65 5.76
CA ASP A 583 51.62 -40.00 5.22
C ASP A 583 52.92 -40.68 5.71
N ASP A 584 54.06 -39.97 5.67
CA ASP A 584 55.34 -40.46 6.21
C ASP A 584 55.28 -40.72 7.74
N CYS A 585 54.48 -39.95 8.49
CA CYS A 585 54.24 -40.21 9.92
C CYS A 585 53.36 -41.46 10.16
N ARG A 586 52.43 -41.76 9.25
CA ARG A 586 51.50 -42.90 9.36
C ARG A 586 52.06 -44.20 8.79
N LEU A 587 53.11 -44.12 7.97
CA LEU A 587 53.71 -45.23 7.23
C LEU A 587 53.97 -46.48 8.10
N GLY A 588 54.50 -46.29 9.32
CA GLY A 588 54.77 -47.42 10.23
C GLY A 588 53.51 -48.10 10.77
N GLN A 589 52.43 -47.34 11.02
CA GLN A 589 51.14 -47.89 11.43
C GLN A 589 50.45 -48.59 10.25
N GLU A 590 50.47 -47.98 9.07
CA GLU A 590 49.89 -48.57 7.87
C GLU A 590 50.58 -49.88 7.48
N ILE A 591 51.92 -49.94 7.52
CA ILE A 591 52.66 -51.18 7.28
C ILE A 591 52.26 -52.24 8.31
N LYS A 592 52.16 -51.87 9.60
CA LYS A 592 51.71 -52.79 10.66
C LYS A 592 50.30 -53.30 10.41
N GLU A 593 49.37 -52.43 10.02
CA GLU A 593 47.98 -52.81 9.71
C GLU A 593 47.89 -53.69 8.46
N LEU A 594 48.76 -53.49 7.47
CA LEU A 594 48.82 -54.30 6.25
C LEU A 594 49.51 -55.65 6.47
N THR A 595 50.50 -55.73 7.36
CA THR A 595 51.31 -56.95 7.61
C THR A 595 50.88 -57.76 8.84
N ALA A 596 50.09 -57.21 9.76
CA ALA A 596 49.59 -57.94 10.91
C ALA A 596 48.21 -58.58 10.62
N PRO A 597 48.05 -59.91 10.84
CA PRO A 597 46.74 -60.54 10.77
C PRO A 597 45.86 -60.08 11.94
N VAL A 598 44.64 -59.63 11.66
CA VAL A 598 43.70 -59.18 12.70
C VAL A 598 42.69 -60.30 13.00
N GLY A 599 42.67 -60.77 14.25
CA GLY A 599 41.71 -61.77 14.76
C GLY A 599 42.21 -63.22 14.78
N SER A 600 41.32 -64.16 15.18
CA SER A 600 41.62 -65.60 15.26
C SER A 600 42.16 -66.15 13.93
N ALA A 601 42.98 -67.21 13.97
CA ALA A 601 43.77 -67.73 12.84
C ALA A 601 43.02 -67.82 11.50
N VAL A 602 41.74 -68.22 11.52
CA VAL A 602 40.90 -68.31 10.31
C VAL A 602 40.46 -66.95 9.76
N LYS A 603 40.20 -65.96 10.63
CA LYS A 603 39.91 -64.56 10.24
C LYS A 603 41.17 -63.85 9.74
N GLY A 604 42.34 -64.12 10.36
CA GLY A 604 43.62 -63.60 9.93
C GLY A 604 43.95 -63.96 8.48
N VAL A 605 43.78 -65.24 8.12
CA VAL A 605 44.05 -65.75 6.75
C VAL A 605 43.07 -65.16 5.72
N ARG A 606 41.79 -64.94 6.05
CA ARG A 606 40.84 -64.26 5.15
C ARG A 606 41.16 -62.78 4.99
N SER A 607 41.53 -62.09 6.07
CA SER A 607 41.91 -60.67 6.04
C SER A 607 43.17 -60.41 5.19
N MET A 608 44.12 -61.34 5.18
CA MET A 608 45.30 -61.29 4.33
C MET A 608 45.02 -61.55 2.84
N ARG A 609 43.92 -62.26 2.52
CA ARG A 609 43.54 -62.61 1.15
C ARG A 609 42.69 -61.51 0.48
N GLU A 610 41.97 -60.71 1.27
CA GLU A 610 41.19 -59.55 0.80
C GLU A 610 42.04 -58.28 0.62
N LYS A 611 43.18 -58.14 1.32
CA LYS A 611 44.14 -57.02 1.19
C LYS A 611 45.01 -57.10 -0.07
N GLY A 612 44.44 -57.56 -1.19
CA GLY A 612 45.15 -57.73 -2.45
C GLY A 612 45.66 -56.41 -3.04
N ASP A 613 46.94 -56.10 -2.80
CA ASP A 613 47.94 -55.81 -3.83
C ASP A 613 49.34 -55.80 -3.17
N GLY A 614 50.17 -56.81 -3.44
CA GLY A 614 51.51 -56.92 -2.85
C GLY A 614 52.46 -55.77 -3.25
N SER A 615 52.10 -55.04 -4.30
CA SER A 615 52.82 -53.89 -4.85
C SER A 615 52.78 -52.65 -3.93
N ASP A 616 51.64 -52.37 -3.29
CA ASP A 616 51.48 -51.19 -2.40
C ASP A 616 52.27 -51.37 -1.09
N VAL A 617 52.25 -52.57 -0.51
CA VAL A 617 53.05 -52.92 0.67
C VAL A 617 54.55 -52.84 0.37
N GLN A 618 54.98 -53.30 -0.80
CA GLN A 618 56.38 -53.19 -1.24
C GLN A 618 56.81 -51.73 -1.43
N ALA A 619 55.96 -50.88 -2.03
CA ALA A 619 56.25 -49.46 -2.20
C ALA A 619 56.35 -48.72 -0.84
N LYS A 620 55.43 -49.00 0.09
CA LYS A 620 55.45 -48.44 1.44
C LYS A 620 56.67 -48.91 2.25
N ASN A 621 57.02 -50.19 2.15
CA ASN A 621 58.25 -50.72 2.77
C ASN A 621 59.50 -50.05 2.20
N ALA A 622 59.61 -49.90 0.88
CA ALA A 622 60.73 -49.21 0.25
C ALA A 622 60.83 -47.74 0.70
N ARG A 623 59.70 -47.04 0.82
CA ARG A 623 59.66 -45.68 1.38
C ARG A 623 60.07 -45.66 2.86
N PHE A 624 59.65 -46.65 3.64
CA PHE A 624 60.00 -46.77 5.05
C PHE A 624 61.50 -47.05 5.23
N ASP A 625 62.09 -47.91 4.40
CA ASP A 625 63.52 -48.19 4.41
C ASP A 625 64.35 -46.94 4.09
N VAL A 626 63.90 -46.09 3.16
CA VAL A 626 64.52 -44.79 2.89
C VAL A 626 64.45 -43.86 4.10
N LEU A 627 63.31 -43.83 4.80
CA LEU A 627 63.13 -43.05 6.03
C LEU A 627 63.99 -43.57 7.19
N VAL A 628 64.18 -44.89 7.31
CA VAL A 628 65.06 -45.51 8.32
C VAL A 628 66.53 -45.24 8.01
N ALA A 629 66.93 -45.25 6.73
CA ALA A 629 68.31 -45.02 6.33
C ALA A 629 68.76 -43.56 6.53
N THR A 630 67.88 -42.58 6.33
CA THR A 630 68.22 -41.15 6.41
C THR A 630 67.15 -40.27 7.09
N PRO A 631 66.70 -40.61 8.31
CA PRO A 631 65.53 -39.98 8.95
C PRO A 631 65.71 -38.48 9.14
N HIS A 632 66.90 -38.05 9.58
CA HIS A 632 67.19 -36.65 9.83
C HIS A 632 67.29 -35.81 8.56
N ALA A 633 67.73 -36.39 7.43
CA ALA A 633 67.86 -35.65 6.17
C ALA A 633 66.48 -35.36 5.57
N VAL A 634 65.60 -36.37 5.55
CA VAL A 634 64.22 -36.22 5.06
C VAL A 634 63.41 -35.29 5.98
N PHE A 635 63.53 -35.46 7.29
CA PHE A 635 62.87 -34.56 8.25
C PHE A 635 63.36 -33.11 8.11
N ARG A 636 64.67 -32.90 7.88
CA ARG A 636 65.23 -31.56 7.66
C ARG A 636 64.67 -30.90 6.41
N ALA A 637 64.38 -31.65 5.34
CA ALA A 637 63.75 -31.11 4.13
C ALA A 637 62.30 -30.63 4.38
N TYR A 638 61.54 -31.30 5.25
CA TYR A 638 60.24 -30.81 5.70
C TYR A 638 60.38 -29.59 6.61
N ALA A 639 61.35 -29.60 7.52
CA ALA A 639 61.59 -28.53 8.45
C ALA A 639 62.05 -27.23 7.76
N THR A 640 62.95 -27.30 6.76
CA THR A 640 63.36 -26.12 5.98
C THR A 640 62.15 -25.53 5.25
N ARG A 641 61.39 -26.34 4.53
CA ARG A 641 60.19 -25.86 3.82
C ARG A 641 59.07 -25.35 4.73
N GLY A 642 58.94 -25.91 5.94
CA GLY A 642 57.94 -25.52 6.92
C GLY A 642 58.30 -24.28 7.74
N LEU A 643 59.57 -24.12 8.12
CA LEU A 643 60.03 -23.11 9.08
C LEU A 643 60.81 -21.95 8.44
N GLU A 644 61.28 -22.08 7.19
CA GLU A 644 61.86 -20.95 6.46
C GLU A 644 60.78 -19.90 6.13
N LYS A 645 61.16 -18.63 6.32
CA LYS A 645 60.31 -17.45 6.20
C LYS A 645 59.65 -17.34 4.83
#